data_AF-A0A2W7AYF9-F1
#
_entry.id   AF-A0A2W7AYF9-F1
#
_cell.length_a   1.000
_cell.length_b   1.000
_cell.length_c   1.000
_cell.angle_alpha   90.00
_cell.angle_beta   90.00
_cell.angle_gamma   90.00
#
_symmetry.space_group_name_H-M   'P 1'
#
loop_
_entity.id
_entity.type
_entity.pdbx_description
1 polymer ?
#
loop_
_entity_poly.entity_id
_entity_poly.type
_entity_poly.pdbx_seq_one_letter_code
_entity_poly.pdbx_strand_id
1 'polypeptide(L)'
;MVHSQKRAISFKFIQTSCRLVGSIVKHPALLTSLLVAGFIVGIRSMGGLQSSELLAYDQMIRLRPDRGADPRLLVVTITETDIRSQKRWPISDAVIAQAIAKLQTYQPRTIGLDIYRDVPHSPGESALAKQLQAPNLVAIMLLGSADKDAVPAPDGVPPNRFGLSDIVVDPDAVVRRNLLYATVHGKAFYSFSLQVALHYLAEKHLKFEVVPDEAIKVGDTIFPALNPDSGGYQTLDDRGYQILLNYRSGYNLARQVSLTEVLNGQVDPAWVKDKLVIIGTTAPSIKDLFLTPYNLSNDKSPEMPGVIVHAQNVSQILSTVMDGYPLTWFWWQEGEILWIVAWSCAGGILGWRFRHPLTLGVVGFVAIGGLFGICFILFLHQGWIPFVPPAIAFVSSSVAAIAYRLLHDALHDELTGLPNRALFVQRLQWSLNRSQKKLSESAEEPPGTAVLLLGLDSFKTINDSLGHQRADELLVAIAHRLKTCLRSHDELARVGGDEFAILLHPVRDKDEVGHLADRLQKQLKQPFNLQEQDIFTTASMGIVWCQANQSYQPEEILRDAHTAMNQAKASGKACYQMFMSGMRVQVMTRMQLEIDLRRAIDRQEFQLHYQPFVDLETGKIAGFEALLRWQHPQRGFVHPVEFIPVAEETDLIIPIGAWVIEEACRQLKIWQNQFPSNYPLVVSVNLSSKQFVQPDDLVKQIEQTLKDTGIDGHYLKLEITESIAMTDVETTIALLLRLKALNLQLSIDDFGTGYSSLSYLHRFPTDTIKVDRSFVSRMGLEGEDVHIVKTIIMLGHNLDMYIVAEGVETAHQLAQLRSLQCEYGQGYFFAKPLPPDAATALLESAPQW
;
A
#
# COMPACT_ATOMS: atom_id res chain seq x y z
N MET A 1 14.64 -49.57 23.75
CA MET A 1 14.58 -48.92 22.42
C MET A 1 13.24 -48.23 22.09
N VAL A 2 12.11 -48.55 22.75
CA VAL A 2 10.79 -47.97 22.40
C VAL A 2 10.54 -46.56 23.00
N HIS A 3 11.31 -46.13 24.00
CA HIS A 3 11.18 -44.80 24.62
C HIS A 3 11.94 -43.65 23.91
N SER A 4 12.88 -43.97 23.01
CA SER A 4 13.67 -42.95 22.28
C SER A 4 12.99 -42.52 20.96
N GLN A 5 12.16 -43.37 20.35
CA GLN A 5 11.41 -43.02 19.13
C GLN A 5 10.20 -42.10 19.38
N LYS A 6 9.52 -42.18 20.54
CA LYS A 6 8.39 -41.29 20.87
C LYS A 6 8.81 -39.83 21.13
N ARG A 7 10.00 -39.60 21.69
CA ARG A 7 10.55 -38.23 21.86
C ARG A 7 11.00 -37.62 20.53
N ALA A 8 11.55 -38.41 19.60
CA ALA A 8 11.97 -37.91 18.28
C ALA A 8 10.79 -37.51 17.37
N ILE A 9 9.65 -38.19 17.48
CA ILE A 9 8.43 -37.86 16.72
C ILE A 9 7.73 -36.62 17.30
N SER A 10 7.71 -36.46 18.63
CA SER A 10 7.15 -35.27 19.29
C SER A 10 7.99 -34.00 19.04
N PHE A 11 9.32 -34.11 19.00
CA PHE A 11 10.20 -32.97 18.69
C PHE A 11 10.12 -32.54 17.22
N LYS A 12 9.98 -33.49 16.28
CA LYS A 12 9.74 -33.16 14.85
C LYS A 12 8.38 -32.52 14.63
N PHE A 13 7.33 -32.94 15.34
CA PHE A 13 6.02 -32.29 15.25
C PHE A 13 6.06 -30.85 15.79
N ILE A 14 6.72 -30.61 16.93
CA ILE A 14 6.87 -29.26 17.51
C ILE A 14 7.74 -28.35 16.63
N GLN A 15 8.84 -28.86 16.04
CA GLN A 15 9.65 -28.08 15.10
C GLN A 15 8.92 -27.77 13.79
N THR A 16 8.09 -28.69 13.30
CA THR A 16 7.28 -28.47 12.09
C THR A 16 6.14 -27.49 12.37
N SER A 17 5.49 -27.59 13.54
CA SER A 17 4.49 -26.62 14.00
C SER A 17 5.08 -25.23 14.24
N CYS A 18 6.27 -25.10 14.83
CA CYS A 18 6.94 -23.79 14.99
C CYS A 18 7.40 -23.19 13.66
N ARG A 19 7.82 -24.01 12.68
CA ARG A 19 8.12 -23.52 11.32
C ARG A 19 6.86 -23.13 10.55
N LEU A 20 5.76 -23.87 10.72
CA LEU A 20 4.47 -23.54 10.11
C LEU A 20 3.90 -22.25 10.71
N VAL A 21 3.92 -22.10 12.04
CA VAL A 21 3.53 -20.85 12.73
C VAL A 21 4.43 -19.70 12.31
N GLY A 22 5.76 -19.91 12.22
CA GLY A 22 6.71 -18.89 11.74
C GLY A 22 6.54 -18.51 10.26
N SER A 23 5.92 -19.36 9.44
CA SER A 23 5.59 -19.07 8.03
C SER A 23 4.19 -18.44 7.89
N ILE A 24 3.23 -18.87 8.70
CA ILE A 24 1.87 -18.33 8.76
C ILE A 24 1.86 -16.89 9.29
N VAL A 25 2.73 -16.58 10.26
CA VAL A 25 2.90 -15.22 10.82
C VAL A 25 3.54 -14.25 9.82
N LYS A 26 4.24 -14.73 8.78
CA LYS A 26 4.86 -13.86 7.77
C LYS A 26 3.89 -13.35 6.72
N HIS A 27 2.73 -14.00 6.55
CA HIS A 27 1.76 -13.56 5.56
C HIS A 27 0.84 -12.48 6.17
N PRO A 28 0.85 -11.23 5.67
CA PRO A 28 0.16 -10.12 6.33
C PRO A 28 -1.33 -10.37 6.53
N ALA A 29 -1.98 -11.01 5.55
CA ALA A 29 -3.39 -11.39 5.61
C ALA A 29 -3.74 -12.36 6.76
N LEU A 30 -2.84 -13.27 7.12
CA LEU A 30 -3.08 -14.23 8.21
C LEU A 30 -2.87 -13.56 9.57
N LEU A 31 -1.88 -12.66 9.68
CA LEU A 31 -1.64 -11.89 10.89
C LEU A 31 -2.82 -10.96 11.21
N THR A 32 -3.32 -10.22 10.20
CA THR A 32 -4.50 -9.35 10.38
C THR A 32 -5.74 -10.18 10.73
N SER A 33 -5.92 -11.36 10.13
CA SER A 33 -7.01 -12.28 10.47
C SER A 33 -6.94 -12.72 11.92
N LEU A 34 -5.79 -13.20 12.41
CA LEU A 34 -5.65 -13.65 13.81
C LEU A 34 -5.94 -12.53 14.82
N LEU A 35 -5.51 -11.29 14.53
CA LEU A 35 -5.83 -10.13 15.37
C LEU A 35 -7.34 -9.84 15.38
N VAL A 36 -7.99 -9.85 14.21
CA VAL A 36 -9.44 -9.67 14.11
C VAL A 36 -10.18 -10.79 14.83
N ALA A 37 -9.78 -12.05 14.65
CA ALA A 37 -10.39 -13.19 15.34
C ALA A 37 -10.28 -13.04 16.86
N GLY A 38 -9.10 -12.67 17.38
CA GLY A 38 -8.90 -12.42 18.81
C GLY A 38 -9.81 -11.29 19.33
N PHE A 39 -9.95 -10.20 18.57
CA PHE A 39 -10.84 -9.10 18.92
C PHE A 39 -12.32 -9.51 18.94
N ILE A 40 -12.78 -10.25 17.92
CA ILE A 40 -14.17 -10.75 17.85
C ILE A 40 -14.46 -11.76 18.95
N VAL A 41 -13.53 -12.66 19.28
CA VAL A 41 -13.64 -13.58 20.42
C VAL A 41 -13.76 -12.79 21.73
N GLY A 42 -12.98 -11.70 21.88
CA GLY A 42 -13.08 -10.77 23.00
C GLY A 42 -14.47 -10.14 23.12
N ILE A 43 -15.01 -9.55 22.05
CA ILE A 43 -16.36 -8.97 22.05
C ILE A 43 -17.42 -10.03 22.37
N ARG A 44 -17.33 -11.22 21.76
CA ARG A 44 -18.23 -12.35 22.06
C ARG A 44 -18.16 -12.68 23.55
N SER A 45 -16.97 -12.82 24.13
CA SER A 45 -16.81 -13.18 25.54
C SER A 45 -17.42 -12.17 26.52
N MET A 46 -17.57 -10.91 26.11
CA MET A 46 -18.23 -9.85 26.88
C MET A 46 -19.76 -9.78 26.62
N GLY A 47 -20.33 -10.70 25.84
CA GLY A 47 -21.76 -10.71 25.49
C GLY A 47 -22.15 -9.71 24.39
N GLY A 48 -21.19 -9.01 23.78
CA GLY A 48 -21.47 -7.92 22.83
C GLY A 48 -22.12 -8.37 21.52
N LEU A 49 -22.11 -9.68 21.22
CA LEU A 49 -22.74 -10.26 20.02
C LEU A 49 -23.96 -11.14 20.33
N GLN A 50 -24.34 -11.30 21.61
CA GLN A 50 -25.42 -12.20 22.04
C GLN A 50 -26.74 -11.88 21.35
N SER A 51 -27.18 -10.61 21.40
CA SER A 51 -28.47 -10.21 20.85
C SER A 51 -28.59 -10.46 19.34
N SER A 52 -27.50 -10.25 18.60
CA SER A 52 -27.47 -10.53 17.16
C SER A 52 -27.50 -12.02 16.86
N GLU A 53 -26.84 -12.84 17.67
CA GLU A 53 -26.86 -14.30 17.53
C GLU A 53 -28.25 -14.88 17.84
N LEU A 54 -28.94 -14.35 18.86
CA LEU A 54 -30.33 -14.74 19.18
C LEU A 54 -31.31 -14.34 18.08
N LEU A 55 -31.10 -13.20 17.42
CA LEU A 55 -31.90 -12.82 16.26
C LEU A 55 -31.67 -13.76 15.07
N ALA A 56 -30.43 -14.23 14.87
CA ALA A 56 -30.12 -15.25 13.87
C ALA A 56 -30.80 -16.58 14.20
N TYR A 57 -30.79 -17.00 15.47
CA TYR A 57 -31.53 -18.16 15.95
C TYR A 57 -33.04 -18.06 15.63
N ASP A 58 -33.65 -16.92 15.90
CA ASP A 58 -35.08 -16.71 15.61
C ASP A 58 -35.39 -16.83 14.12
N GLN A 59 -34.50 -16.29 13.27
CA GLN A 59 -34.62 -16.42 11.83
C GLN A 59 -34.53 -17.89 11.40
N MET A 60 -33.64 -18.68 12.00
CA MET A 60 -33.54 -20.12 11.72
C MET A 60 -34.78 -20.89 12.20
N ILE A 61 -35.40 -20.51 13.32
CA ILE A 61 -36.69 -21.06 13.73
C ILE A 61 -37.77 -20.76 12.70
N ARG A 62 -37.88 -19.52 12.22
CA ARG A 62 -38.89 -19.13 11.21
C ARG A 62 -38.72 -19.84 9.86
N LEU A 63 -37.48 -20.13 9.47
CA LEU A 63 -37.16 -20.82 8.23
C LEU A 63 -37.36 -22.35 8.33
N ARG A 64 -37.42 -22.89 9.54
CA ARG A 64 -37.60 -24.33 9.76
C ARG A 64 -39.00 -24.77 9.27
N PRO A 65 -39.13 -25.94 8.63
CA PRO A 65 -40.44 -26.50 8.28
C PRO A 65 -41.32 -26.73 9.52
N ASP A 66 -42.59 -26.35 9.44
CA ASP A 66 -43.61 -26.60 10.47
C ASP A 66 -43.91 -28.11 10.58
N ARG A 67 -44.03 -28.62 11.80
CA ARG A 67 -44.31 -30.04 12.09
C ARG A 67 -45.81 -30.35 12.18
N GLY A 68 -46.65 -29.33 12.01
CA GLY A 68 -48.10 -29.40 12.12
C GLY A 68 -48.59 -29.59 13.55
N ALA A 69 -49.92 -29.68 13.70
CA ALA A 69 -50.55 -29.82 15.00
C ALA A 69 -50.14 -31.12 15.71
N ASP A 70 -49.94 -31.05 17.03
CA ASP A 70 -49.74 -32.22 17.86
C ASP A 70 -51.10 -32.92 18.11
N PRO A 71 -51.30 -34.14 17.60
CA PRO A 71 -52.60 -34.82 17.70
C PRO A 71 -52.96 -35.23 19.14
N ARG A 72 -52.01 -35.18 20.07
CA ARG A 72 -52.19 -35.52 21.49
C ARG A 72 -52.79 -34.38 22.30
N LEU A 73 -52.78 -33.16 21.76
CA LEU A 73 -53.13 -31.93 22.47
C LEU A 73 -54.43 -31.32 21.94
N LEU A 74 -55.28 -30.92 22.88
CA LEU A 74 -56.42 -30.03 22.67
C LEU A 74 -56.25 -28.82 23.59
N VAL A 75 -56.39 -27.61 23.06
CA VAL A 75 -56.39 -26.39 23.86
C VAL A 75 -57.82 -25.85 23.92
N VAL A 76 -58.37 -25.74 25.12
CA VAL A 76 -59.63 -25.06 25.38
C VAL A 76 -59.32 -23.61 25.70
N THR A 77 -59.66 -22.72 24.80
CA THR A 77 -59.32 -21.32 24.88
C THR A 77 -60.46 -20.51 25.47
N ILE A 78 -60.19 -19.70 26.48
CA ILE A 78 -61.09 -18.63 26.91
C ILE A 78 -60.78 -17.39 26.07
N THR A 79 -61.68 -17.13 25.13
CA THR A 79 -61.55 -16.05 24.15
C THR A 79 -62.15 -14.74 24.68
N GLU A 80 -61.87 -13.62 24.01
CA GLU A 80 -62.50 -12.34 24.28
C GLU A 80 -64.04 -12.42 24.18
N THR A 81 -64.55 -13.24 23.25
CA THR A 81 -65.99 -13.52 23.10
C THR A 81 -66.57 -14.29 24.28
N ASP A 82 -65.81 -15.23 24.86
CA ASP A 82 -66.23 -15.96 26.06
C ASP A 82 -66.30 -15.01 27.28
N ILE A 83 -65.32 -14.12 27.44
CA ILE A 83 -65.31 -13.15 28.54
C ILE A 83 -66.52 -12.21 28.44
N ARG A 84 -66.82 -11.72 27.22
CA ARG A 84 -67.99 -10.86 26.97
C ARG A 84 -69.31 -11.59 27.18
N SER A 85 -69.41 -12.86 26.77
CA SER A 85 -70.63 -13.66 26.96
C SER A 85 -70.91 -13.92 28.45
N GLN A 86 -69.85 -14.16 29.23
CA GLN A 86 -69.93 -14.34 30.67
C GLN A 86 -70.06 -13.01 31.45
N LYS A 87 -69.79 -11.87 30.79
CA LYS A 87 -69.83 -10.50 31.35
C LYS A 87 -68.93 -10.29 32.58
N ARG A 88 -67.88 -11.10 32.72
CA ARG A 88 -66.93 -11.02 33.85
C ARG A 88 -65.59 -11.69 33.53
N TRP A 89 -64.56 -11.20 34.20
CA TRP A 89 -63.29 -11.90 34.39
C TRP A 89 -62.85 -11.71 35.85
N PRO A 90 -62.35 -12.74 36.55
CA PRO A 90 -62.25 -14.14 36.13
C PRO A 90 -63.61 -14.83 35.91
N ILE A 91 -63.64 -15.83 35.02
CA ILE A 91 -64.81 -16.69 34.79
C ILE A 91 -65.22 -17.36 36.11
N SER A 92 -66.53 -17.47 36.39
CA SER A 92 -67.02 -18.05 37.64
C SER A 92 -66.63 -19.52 37.80
N ASP A 93 -66.48 -19.94 39.06
CA ASP A 93 -66.11 -21.31 39.42
C ASP A 93 -67.15 -22.33 38.93
N ALA A 94 -68.44 -21.97 38.93
CA ALA A 94 -69.51 -22.80 38.39
C ALA A 94 -69.29 -23.12 36.90
N VAL A 95 -68.88 -22.12 36.11
CA VAL A 95 -68.70 -22.26 34.65
C VAL A 95 -67.45 -23.10 34.36
N ILE A 96 -66.34 -22.84 35.05
CA ILE A 96 -65.13 -23.66 34.91
C ILE A 96 -65.39 -25.10 35.37
N ALA A 97 -66.06 -25.30 36.51
CA ALA A 97 -66.43 -26.61 36.99
C ALA A 97 -67.33 -27.36 36.00
N GLN A 98 -68.28 -26.66 35.36
CA GLN A 98 -69.15 -27.23 34.33
C GLN A 98 -68.35 -27.64 33.08
N ALA A 99 -67.43 -26.79 32.61
CA ALA A 99 -66.58 -27.10 31.47
C ALA A 99 -65.68 -28.32 31.75
N ILE A 100 -65.01 -28.35 32.92
CA ILE A 100 -64.20 -29.50 33.34
C ILE A 100 -65.08 -30.75 33.45
N ALA A 101 -66.24 -30.68 34.11
CA ALA A 101 -67.14 -31.81 34.25
C ALA A 101 -67.58 -32.38 32.89
N LYS A 102 -67.87 -31.52 31.91
CA LYS A 102 -68.19 -31.95 30.53
C LYS A 102 -67.01 -32.63 29.86
N LEU A 103 -65.82 -32.03 29.92
CA LEU A 103 -64.61 -32.63 29.36
C LEU A 103 -64.32 -33.99 29.99
N GLN A 104 -64.47 -34.13 31.31
CA GLN A 104 -64.29 -35.40 32.02
C GLN A 104 -65.21 -36.53 31.52
N THR A 105 -66.42 -36.21 31.02
CA THR A 105 -67.31 -37.22 30.43
C THR A 105 -66.72 -37.89 29.19
N TYR A 106 -65.80 -37.20 28.50
CA TYR A 106 -65.10 -37.72 27.33
C TYR A 106 -63.78 -38.41 27.68
N GLN A 107 -63.45 -38.60 28.96
CA GLN A 107 -62.29 -39.35 29.43
C GLN A 107 -60.93 -38.82 28.90
N PRO A 108 -60.58 -37.55 29.17
CA PRO A 108 -59.25 -37.03 28.87
C PRO A 108 -58.21 -37.69 29.77
N ARG A 109 -57.02 -37.94 29.20
CA ARG A 109 -55.92 -38.53 29.96
C ARG A 109 -55.38 -37.54 31.00
N THR A 110 -55.29 -36.27 30.65
CA THR A 110 -54.85 -35.22 31.58
C THR A 110 -55.50 -33.90 31.20
N ILE A 111 -55.92 -33.12 32.19
CA ILE A 111 -56.41 -31.75 32.06
C ILE A 111 -55.44 -30.82 32.78
N GLY A 112 -54.76 -29.94 32.04
CA GLY A 112 -54.05 -28.80 32.61
C GLY A 112 -54.98 -27.59 32.71
N LEU A 113 -55.08 -26.99 33.88
CA LEU A 113 -55.84 -25.75 34.12
C LEU A 113 -54.88 -24.58 34.29
N ASP A 114 -54.64 -23.86 33.20
CA ASP A 114 -53.80 -22.66 33.10
C ASP A 114 -54.60 -21.38 33.42
N ILE A 115 -55.21 -21.37 34.61
CA ILE A 115 -55.98 -20.24 35.11
C ILE A 115 -55.82 -20.17 36.63
N TYR A 116 -55.44 -19.01 37.16
CA TYR A 116 -55.30 -18.79 38.60
C TYR A 116 -56.64 -18.96 39.33
N ARG A 117 -56.62 -19.73 40.42
CA ARG A 117 -57.78 -20.06 41.26
C ARG A 117 -57.37 -20.15 42.74
N ASP A 118 -56.60 -19.17 43.18
CA ASP A 118 -56.20 -18.95 44.58
C ASP A 118 -57.35 -18.44 45.45
N VAL A 119 -58.24 -17.62 44.87
CA VAL A 119 -59.43 -17.11 45.53
C VAL A 119 -60.73 -17.61 44.88
N PRO A 120 -61.79 -17.91 45.66
CA PRO A 120 -63.08 -18.33 45.10
C PRO A 120 -63.73 -17.25 44.22
N HIS A 121 -64.25 -17.68 43.07
CA HIS A 121 -64.97 -16.84 42.12
C HIS A 121 -66.43 -17.26 42.01
N SER A 122 -67.24 -16.85 42.99
CA SER A 122 -68.67 -17.15 43.09
C SER A 122 -69.47 -16.89 41.79
N PRO A 123 -70.53 -17.69 41.52
CA PRO A 123 -70.95 -18.89 42.24
C PRO A 123 -70.15 -20.15 41.84
N GLY A 124 -70.21 -21.22 42.64
CA GLY A 124 -69.77 -22.57 42.26
C GLY A 124 -68.49 -23.11 42.89
N GLU A 125 -67.99 -22.48 43.95
CA GLU A 125 -66.75 -22.86 44.66
C GLU A 125 -66.68 -24.36 45.00
N SER A 126 -67.71 -24.91 45.67
CA SER A 126 -67.72 -26.33 46.05
C SER A 126 -67.74 -27.29 44.84
N ALA A 127 -68.35 -26.86 43.72
CA ALA A 127 -68.37 -27.65 42.49
C ALA A 127 -66.98 -27.69 41.84
N LEU A 128 -66.28 -26.55 41.81
CA LEU A 128 -64.91 -26.48 41.30
C LEU A 128 -63.93 -27.23 42.21
N ALA A 129 -64.03 -27.07 43.53
CA ALA A 129 -63.21 -27.81 44.49
C ALA A 129 -63.30 -29.33 44.26
N LYS A 130 -64.51 -29.85 43.99
CA LYS A 130 -64.70 -31.27 43.63
C LYS A 130 -63.97 -31.65 42.32
N GLN A 131 -64.00 -30.79 41.30
CA GLN A 131 -63.30 -31.04 40.04
C GLN A 131 -61.78 -30.95 40.19
N LEU A 132 -61.27 -30.03 41.00
CA LEU A 132 -59.84 -29.89 41.29
C LEU A 132 -59.25 -31.11 42.01
N GLN A 133 -60.09 -31.91 42.69
CA GLN A 133 -59.69 -33.19 43.28
C GLN A 133 -59.55 -34.33 42.27
N ALA A 134 -59.94 -34.16 41.00
CA ALA A 134 -59.81 -35.21 39.99
C ALA A 134 -58.32 -35.60 39.75
N PRO A 135 -57.98 -36.90 39.71
CA PRO A 135 -56.58 -37.36 39.67
C PRO A 135 -55.85 -36.99 38.37
N ASN A 136 -56.59 -36.72 37.29
CA ASN A 136 -56.07 -36.33 35.99
C ASN A 136 -56.02 -34.80 35.79
N LEU A 137 -56.28 -33.99 36.81
CA LEU A 137 -56.24 -32.52 36.71
C LEU A 137 -54.97 -31.95 37.37
N VAL A 138 -54.31 -31.04 36.66
CA VAL A 138 -53.13 -30.29 37.13
C VAL A 138 -53.46 -28.80 37.09
N ALA A 139 -53.25 -28.07 38.18
CA ALA A 139 -53.48 -26.63 38.29
C ALA A 139 -52.17 -25.82 38.21
N ILE A 140 -52.27 -24.49 38.13
CA ILE A 140 -51.12 -23.59 38.16
C ILE A 140 -50.92 -22.90 39.51
N MET A 141 -49.70 -22.45 39.75
CA MET A 141 -49.33 -21.45 40.75
C MET A 141 -48.28 -20.50 40.16
N LEU A 142 -48.10 -19.33 40.75
CA LEU A 142 -47.07 -18.35 40.39
C LEU A 142 -46.16 -18.10 41.60
N LEU A 143 -44.85 -18.25 41.44
CA LEU A 143 -43.88 -18.02 42.54
C LEU A 143 -43.78 -16.56 42.97
N GLY A 144 -44.15 -15.63 42.10
CA GLY A 144 -44.01 -14.19 42.30
C GLY A 144 -42.59 -13.68 41.99
N SER A 145 -42.48 -12.41 41.63
CA SER A 145 -41.21 -11.70 41.40
C SER A 145 -41.27 -10.30 42.03
N ALA A 146 -40.23 -9.48 41.88
CA ALA A 146 -40.23 -8.11 42.40
C ALA A 146 -41.41 -7.25 41.85
N ASP A 147 -41.92 -7.60 40.67
CA ASP A 147 -42.96 -6.85 39.95
C ASP A 147 -44.30 -7.61 39.83
N LYS A 148 -44.39 -8.84 40.33
CA LYS A 148 -45.61 -9.67 40.29
C LYS A 148 -45.84 -10.40 41.61
N ASP A 149 -47.03 -10.26 42.18
CA ASP A 149 -47.42 -10.98 43.39
C ASP A 149 -47.43 -12.50 43.16
N ALA A 150 -46.99 -13.25 44.16
CA ALA A 150 -47.09 -14.71 44.15
C ALA A 150 -48.56 -15.14 44.22
N VAL A 151 -48.93 -16.14 43.42
CA VAL A 151 -50.28 -16.73 43.42
C VAL A 151 -50.17 -18.18 43.85
N PRO A 152 -50.68 -18.57 45.03
CA PRO A 152 -50.59 -19.94 45.51
C PRO A 152 -51.43 -20.90 44.65
N ALA A 153 -51.16 -22.19 44.77
CA ALA A 153 -52.00 -23.22 44.16
C ALA A 153 -53.39 -23.24 44.82
N PRO A 154 -54.44 -23.68 44.10
CA PRO A 154 -55.79 -23.78 44.65
C PRO A 154 -55.86 -24.71 45.88
N ASP A 155 -56.71 -24.37 46.84
CA ASP A 155 -56.87 -25.11 48.07
C ASP A 155 -57.23 -26.59 47.84
N GLY A 156 -56.52 -27.48 48.55
CA GLY A 156 -56.74 -28.92 48.50
C GLY A 156 -56.06 -29.65 47.33
N VAL A 157 -55.38 -28.96 46.42
CA VAL A 157 -54.60 -29.61 45.35
C VAL A 157 -53.22 -30.03 45.89
N PRO A 158 -52.82 -31.31 45.79
CA PRO A 158 -51.54 -31.79 46.32
C PRO A 158 -50.34 -31.28 45.50
N PRO A 159 -49.13 -31.22 46.08
CA PRO A 159 -47.93 -30.66 45.44
C PRO A 159 -47.51 -31.25 44.09
N ASN A 160 -47.87 -32.49 43.81
CA ASN A 160 -47.61 -33.10 42.51
C ASN A 160 -48.63 -32.70 41.44
N ARG A 161 -49.79 -32.16 41.79
CA ARG A 161 -50.86 -31.76 40.86
C ARG A 161 -50.97 -30.25 40.65
N PHE A 162 -49.92 -29.50 40.97
CA PHE A 162 -49.77 -28.14 40.50
C PHE A 162 -48.34 -27.88 40.03
N GLY A 163 -48.18 -26.87 39.18
CA GLY A 163 -46.87 -26.44 38.72
C GLY A 163 -46.79 -24.94 38.46
N LEU A 164 -45.56 -24.47 38.29
CA LEU A 164 -45.23 -23.06 38.06
C LEU A 164 -45.72 -22.62 36.67
N SER A 165 -46.49 -21.53 36.61
CA SER A 165 -46.85 -20.84 35.37
C SER A 165 -45.77 -19.85 34.90
N ASP A 166 -44.67 -19.69 35.65
CA ASP A 166 -43.57 -18.80 35.30
C ASP A 166 -42.98 -19.13 33.91
N ILE A 167 -43.02 -18.14 33.01
CA ILE A 167 -42.40 -18.19 31.68
C ILE A 167 -41.13 -17.35 31.70
N VAL A 168 -40.02 -17.95 31.28
CA VAL A 168 -38.73 -17.28 31.22
C VAL A 168 -38.61 -16.53 29.91
N VAL A 169 -38.30 -15.23 30.01
CA VAL A 169 -38.04 -14.33 28.88
C VAL A 169 -36.56 -13.98 28.81
N ASP A 170 -36.04 -13.85 27.60
CA ASP A 170 -34.71 -13.29 27.37
C ASP A 170 -34.69 -11.77 27.58
N PRO A 171 -33.51 -11.12 27.68
CA PRO A 171 -33.41 -9.67 27.86
C PRO A 171 -34.11 -8.83 26.80
N ASP A 172 -34.37 -9.39 25.62
CA ASP A 172 -35.14 -8.78 24.53
C ASP A 172 -36.65 -9.11 24.59
N ALA A 173 -37.13 -9.62 25.73
CA ALA A 173 -38.50 -10.02 26.02
C ALA A 173 -39.05 -11.19 25.20
N VAL A 174 -38.22 -11.87 24.41
CA VAL A 174 -38.63 -13.03 23.61
C VAL A 174 -38.49 -14.31 24.42
N VAL A 175 -39.50 -15.18 24.33
CA VAL A 175 -39.48 -16.50 24.94
C VAL A 175 -38.71 -17.45 24.02
N ARG A 176 -37.53 -17.90 24.45
CA ARG A 176 -36.75 -18.95 23.76
C ARG A 176 -36.45 -20.15 24.65
N ARG A 177 -36.82 -20.06 25.91
CA ARG A 177 -36.44 -20.99 26.97
C ARG A 177 -37.67 -21.51 27.69
N ASN A 178 -37.56 -22.73 28.18
CA ASN A 178 -38.57 -23.38 28.98
C ASN A 178 -37.99 -23.71 30.37
N LEU A 179 -38.63 -23.20 31.42
CA LEU A 179 -38.33 -23.59 32.80
C LEU A 179 -38.99 -24.94 33.09
N LEU A 180 -38.21 -25.93 33.50
CA LEU A 180 -38.72 -27.24 33.91
C LEU A 180 -38.84 -27.35 35.43
N TYR A 181 -37.91 -26.75 36.15
CA TYR A 181 -37.78 -26.90 37.59
C TYR A 181 -37.11 -25.68 38.21
N ALA A 182 -37.52 -25.27 39.40
CA ALA A 182 -36.85 -24.23 40.18
C ALA A 182 -36.76 -24.65 41.65
N THR A 183 -35.69 -24.23 42.33
CA THR A 183 -35.54 -24.43 43.78
C THR A 183 -35.68 -23.09 44.47
N VAL A 184 -36.68 -22.95 45.35
CA VAL A 184 -36.91 -21.73 46.13
C VAL A 184 -36.92 -22.09 47.61
N HIS A 185 -36.03 -21.48 48.40
CA HIS A 185 -35.82 -21.77 49.82
C HIS A 185 -35.60 -23.27 50.12
N GLY A 186 -34.87 -23.99 49.27
CA GLY A 186 -34.60 -25.42 49.41
C GLY A 186 -35.78 -26.34 49.04
N LYS A 187 -36.91 -25.78 48.59
CA LYS A 187 -38.06 -26.55 48.10
C LYS A 187 -38.08 -26.57 46.57
N ALA A 188 -38.24 -27.78 46.03
CA ALA A 188 -38.41 -28.07 44.63
C ALA A 188 -39.81 -27.67 44.13
N PHE A 189 -39.86 -26.89 43.05
CA PHE A 189 -41.08 -26.57 42.31
C PHE A 189 -40.89 -26.93 40.84
N TYR A 190 -41.84 -27.66 40.27
CA TYR A 190 -41.83 -28.08 38.87
C TYR A 190 -42.73 -27.18 38.04
N SER A 191 -42.38 -26.94 36.78
CA SER A 191 -43.24 -26.13 35.91
C SER A 191 -44.55 -26.83 35.59
N PHE A 192 -45.58 -26.02 35.33
CA PHE A 192 -46.89 -26.49 34.93
C PHE A 192 -46.81 -27.42 33.72
N SER A 193 -46.02 -27.03 32.71
CA SER A 193 -45.81 -27.84 31.50
C SER A 193 -45.15 -29.19 31.80
N LEU A 194 -44.17 -29.24 32.71
CA LEU A 194 -43.56 -30.49 33.13
C LEU A 194 -44.55 -31.38 33.89
N GLN A 195 -45.29 -30.83 34.85
CA GLN A 195 -46.27 -31.58 35.63
C GLN A 195 -47.38 -32.16 34.76
N VAL A 196 -47.93 -31.36 33.85
CA VAL A 196 -48.94 -31.79 32.87
C VAL A 196 -48.41 -32.92 31.99
N ALA A 197 -47.17 -32.82 31.50
CA ALA A 197 -46.55 -33.87 30.70
C ALA A 197 -46.31 -35.16 31.51
N LEU A 198 -45.83 -35.06 32.75
CA LEU A 198 -45.61 -36.21 33.64
C LEU A 198 -46.92 -36.94 33.97
N HIS A 199 -48.02 -36.21 34.20
CA HIS A 199 -49.34 -36.82 34.44
C HIS A 199 -49.85 -37.56 33.21
N TYR A 200 -49.64 -37.00 32.01
CA TYR A 200 -49.98 -37.68 30.77
C TYR A 200 -49.13 -38.94 30.54
N LEU A 201 -47.89 -38.96 31.02
CA LEU A 201 -46.96 -40.10 30.88
C LEU A 201 -47.11 -41.14 32.00
N ALA A 202 -47.92 -40.89 33.03
CA ALA A 202 -48.00 -41.74 34.23
C ALA A 202 -48.38 -43.21 33.92
N GLU A 203 -49.26 -43.44 32.94
CA GLU A 203 -49.65 -44.80 32.51
C GLU A 203 -48.49 -45.62 31.92
N LYS A 204 -47.43 -44.96 31.44
CA LYS A 204 -46.24 -45.66 30.91
C LYS A 204 -45.26 -46.10 32.01
N HIS A 205 -45.54 -45.77 33.27
CA HIS A 205 -44.69 -46.11 34.43
C HIS A 205 -43.22 -45.69 34.25
N LEU A 206 -42.98 -44.57 33.58
CA LEU A 206 -41.64 -44.03 33.38
C LEU A 206 -41.12 -43.43 34.68
N LYS A 207 -39.86 -43.72 35.01
CA LYS A 207 -39.19 -43.13 36.18
C LYS A 207 -38.85 -41.68 35.91
N PHE A 208 -39.21 -40.79 36.84
CA PHE A 208 -38.81 -39.39 36.82
C PHE A 208 -37.73 -39.17 37.87
N GLU A 209 -36.59 -38.63 37.46
CA GLU A 209 -35.46 -38.31 38.35
C GLU A 209 -34.92 -36.92 38.04
N VAL A 210 -34.63 -36.16 39.10
CA VAL A 210 -33.88 -34.91 39.02
C VAL A 210 -32.47 -35.22 39.52
N VAL A 211 -31.49 -35.07 38.65
CA VAL A 211 -30.07 -35.09 39.02
C VAL A 211 -29.65 -33.64 39.22
N PRO A 212 -29.40 -33.20 40.47
CA PRO A 212 -29.10 -31.80 40.77
C PRO A 212 -27.96 -31.26 39.89
N ASP A 213 -28.16 -30.08 39.32
CA ASP A 213 -27.20 -29.35 38.49
C ASP A 213 -26.66 -30.09 37.26
N GLU A 214 -27.28 -31.21 36.86
CA GLU A 214 -26.81 -32.05 35.75
C GLU A 214 -27.91 -32.32 34.73
N ALA A 215 -28.99 -33.00 35.13
CA ALA A 215 -29.98 -33.52 34.19
C ALA A 215 -31.37 -33.74 34.81
N ILE A 216 -32.42 -33.48 34.02
CA ILE A 216 -33.75 -34.07 34.29
C ILE A 216 -33.89 -35.33 33.42
N LYS A 217 -34.27 -36.44 34.05
CA LYS A 217 -34.48 -37.73 33.37
C LYS A 217 -35.94 -38.15 33.43
N VAL A 218 -36.49 -38.52 32.28
CA VAL A 218 -37.83 -39.11 32.14
C VAL A 218 -37.68 -40.42 31.37
N GLY A 219 -37.75 -41.55 32.07
CA GLY A 219 -37.37 -42.84 31.50
C GLY A 219 -35.88 -42.85 31.11
N ASP A 220 -35.59 -43.18 29.85
CA ASP A 220 -34.23 -43.16 29.30
C ASP A 220 -33.86 -41.79 28.68
N THR A 221 -34.80 -40.85 28.61
CA THR A 221 -34.60 -39.53 27.99
C THR A 221 -33.94 -38.56 28.97
N ILE A 222 -32.83 -37.97 28.55
CA ILE A 222 -32.08 -36.95 29.30
C ILE A 222 -32.39 -35.58 28.69
N PHE A 223 -32.92 -34.68 29.51
CA PHE A 223 -32.95 -33.26 29.22
C PHE A 223 -31.65 -32.67 29.78
N PRO A 224 -30.80 -31.99 28.98
CA PRO A 224 -29.60 -31.30 29.45
C PRO A 224 -29.92 -29.87 29.87
N ALA A 225 -29.24 -29.37 30.90
CA ALA A 225 -29.43 -28.00 31.38
C ALA A 225 -28.76 -27.00 30.44
N LEU A 226 -29.35 -25.81 30.31
CA LEU A 226 -28.65 -24.68 29.70
C LEU A 226 -27.61 -24.14 30.69
N ASN A 227 -26.37 -24.03 30.23
CA ASN A 227 -25.30 -23.32 30.90
C ASN A 227 -25.25 -21.85 30.44
N PRO A 228 -24.59 -20.95 31.18
CA PRO A 228 -24.41 -19.54 30.80
C PRO A 228 -23.85 -19.29 29.40
N ASP A 229 -23.08 -20.24 28.89
CA ASP A 229 -22.37 -20.21 27.61
C ASP A 229 -22.96 -21.16 26.55
N SER A 230 -24.17 -21.69 26.77
CA SER A 230 -24.81 -22.61 25.84
C SER A 230 -25.20 -21.92 24.53
N GLY A 231 -24.58 -22.33 23.42
CA GLY A 231 -24.84 -21.79 22.09
C GLY A 231 -24.52 -20.30 22.00
N GLY A 232 -25.50 -19.49 21.59
CA GLY A 232 -25.32 -18.04 21.41
C GLY A 232 -25.32 -17.22 22.70
N TYR A 233 -25.56 -17.83 23.88
CA TYR A 233 -25.60 -17.11 25.15
C TYR A 233 -24.19 -16.91 25.76
N GLN A 234 -24.01 -15.81 26.51
CA GLN A 234 -22.82 -15.56 27.33
C GLN A 234 -23.18 -15.04 28.74
N THR A 235 -24.33 -14.38 28.88
CA THR A 235 -24.86 -13.92 30.17
C THR A 235 -26.29 -14.41 30.36
N LEU A 236 -26.47 -15.73 30.36
CA LEU A 236 -27.78 -16.34 30.63
C LEU A 236 -28.16 -16.18 32.11
N ASP A 237 -29.43 -15.87 32.40
CA ASP A 237 -30.00 -16.16 33.72
C ASP A 237 -30.35 -17.65 33.76
N ASP A 238 -29.45 -18.44 34.34
CA ASP A 238 -29.52 -19.91 34.45
C ASP A 238 -30.17 -20.37 35.77
N ARG A 239 -30.87 -19.48 36.48
CA ARG A 239 -31.60 -19.87 37.70
C ARG A 239 -32.68 -20.91 37.38
N GLY A 240 -32.62 -22.02 38.10
CA GLY A 240 -33.51 -23.15 37.85
C GLY A 240 -33.11 -23.96 36.62
N TYR A 241 -33.76 -25.10 36.45
CA TYR A 241 -33.50 -26.00 35.35
C TYR A 241 -34.23 -25.53 34.09
N GLN A 242 -33.48 -25.05 33.11
CA GLN A 242 -34.01 -24.49 31.87
C GLN A 242 -33.49 -25.26 30.65
N ILE A 243 -34.33 -25.37 29.62
CA ILE A 243 -33.95 -25.94 28.31
C ILE A 243 -34.32 -24.96 27.19
N LEU A 244 -33.67 -25.10 26.03
CA LEU A 244 -34.04 -24.33 24.85
C LEU A 244 -35.38 -24.83 24.30
N LEU A 245 -36.28 -23.89 24.01
CA LEU A 245 -37.62 -24.18 23.54
C LEU A 245 -37.58 -24.49 22.04
N ASN A 246 -38.08 -25.66 21.68
CA ASN A 246 -38.11 -26.15 20.32
C ASN A 246 -39.53 -26.05 19.77
N TYR A 247 -39.87 -24.86 19.25
CA TYR A 247 -41.21 -24.57 18.75
C TYR A 247 -41.64 -25.57 17.68
N ARG A 248 -42.81 -26.18 17.88
CA ARG A 248 -43.38 -27.14 16.93
C ARG A 248 -43.98 -26.44 15.71
N SER A 249 -44.71 -25.36 15.96
CA SER A 249 -45.43 -24.54 14.98
C SER A 249 -45.59 -23.12 15.54
N GLY A 250 -45.57 -22.11 14.68
CA GLY A 250 -45.85 -20.72 15.08
C GLY A 250 -47.35 -20.44 15.30
N TYR A 251 -48.25 -21.15 14.61
CA TYR A 251 -49.68 -20.82 14.56
C TYR A 251 -50.62 -22.01 14.82
N ASN A 252 -50.21 -23.23 14.48
CA ASN A 252 -51.07 -24.42 14.47
C ASN A 252 -50.52 -25.53 15.38
N LEU A 253 -50.14 -25.17 16.60
CA LEU A 253 -49.58 -26.13 17.57
C LEU A 253 -50.53 -27.29 17.89
N ALA A 254 -51.78 -27.00 18.16
CA ALA A 254 -52.77 -27.95 18.63
C ALA A 254 -54.16 -27.51 18.17
N ARG A 255 -55.12 -28.44 18.19
CA ARG A 255 -56.52 -28.09 17.94
C ARG A 255 -56.99 -27.17 19.06
N GLN A 256 -57.71 -26.10 18.71
CA GLN A 256 -58.25 -25.14 19.66
C GLN A 256 -59.78 -25.17 19.60
N VAL A 257 -60.43 -25.13 20.77
CA VAL A 257 -61.89 -24.98 20.91
C VAL A 257 -62.17 -23.94 21.98
N SER A 258 -63.19 -23.12 21.80
CA SER A 258 -63.59 -22.10 22.77
C SER A 258 -64.24 -22.71 24.02
N LEU A 259 -64.20 -21.97 25.13
CA LEU A 259 -64.93 -22.34 26.34
C LEU A 259 -66.43 -22.49 26.06
N THR A 260 -67.01 -21.59 25.26
CA THR A 260 -68.43 -21.65 24.87
C THR A 260 -68.76 -22.92 24.08
N GLU A 261 -67.92 -23.36 23.15
CA GLU A 261 -68.13 -24.63 22.41
C GLU A 261 -68.15 -25.84 23.36
N VAL A 262 -67.23 -25.90 24.34
CA VAL A 262 -67.25 -26.94 25.39
C VAL A 262 -68.56 -26.89 26.19
N LEU A 263 -68.97 -25.69 26.61
CA LEU A 263 -70.20 -25.49 27.37
C LEU A 263 -71.47 -25.79 26.57
N ASN A 264 -71.42 -25.70 25.23
CA ASN A 264 -72.54 -26.07 24.36
C ASN A 264 -72.50 -27.53 23.92
N GLY A 265 -71.45 -28.29 24.27
CA GLY A 265 -71.29 -29.68 23.82
C GLY A 265 -70.95 -29.81 22.33
N GLN A 266 -70.34 -28.78 21.74
CA GLN A 266 -69.93 -28.73 20.33
C GLN A 266 -68.52 -29.30 20.10
N VAL A 267 -68.02 -30.10 21.05
CA VAL A 267 -66.69 -30.73 20.99
C VAL A 267 -66.85 -32.21 20.66
N ASP A 268 -66.18 -32.66 19.61
CA ASP A 268 -66.13 -34.08 19.26
C ASP A 268 -65.37 -34.86 20.36
N PRO A 269 -65.97 -35.92 20.94
CA PRO A 269 -65.32 -36.75 21.96
C PRO A 269 -63.94 -37.28 21.54
N ALA A 270 -63.71 -37.53 20.25
CA ALA A 270 -62.41 -38.00 19.73
C ALA A 270 -61.29 -36.96 19.87
N TRP A 271 -61.62 -35.70 20.14
CA TRP A 271 -60.63 -34.65 20.38
C TRP A 271 -60.19 -34.58 21.84
N VAL A 272 -60.93 -35.23 22.75
CA VAL A 272 -60.69 -35.19 24.20
C VAL A 272 -60.25 -36.55 24.73
N LYS A 273 -60.85 -37.64 24.24
CA LYS A 273 -60.59 -39.00 24.72
C LYS A 273 -59.12 -39.38 24.61
N ASP A 274 -58.54 -39.85 25.71
CA ASP A 274 -57.13 -40.28 25.84
C ASP A 274 -56.09 -39.20 25.47
N LYS A 275 -56.54 -37.94 25.38
CA LYS A 275 -55.71 -36.79 25.00
C LYS A 275 -55.44 -35.87 26.18
N LEU A 276 -54.47 -35.00 25.98
CA LEU A 276 -54.12 -33.94 26.88
C LEU A 276 -54.95 -32.70 26.53
N VAL A 277 -55.69 -32.17 27.51
CA VAL A 277 -56.47 -30.95 27.37
C VAL A 277 -55.84 -29.85 28.21
N ILE A 278 -55.52 -28.70 27.62
CA ILE A 278 -55.06 -27.52 28.37
C ILE A 278 -56.15 -26.45 28.28
N ILE A 279 -56.63 -25.97 29.41
CA ILE A 279 -57.63 -24.91 29.51
C ILE A 279 -56.94 -23.63 29.93
N GLY A 280 -57.02 -22.57 29.13
CA GLY A 280 -56.39 -21.29 29.46
C GLY A 280 -56.92 -20.14 28.61
N THR A 281 -56.40 -18.94 28.84
CA THR A 281 -56.87 -17.73 28.15
C THR A 281 -56.11 -17.47 26.86
N THR A 282 -56.82 -17.06 25.80
CA THR A 282 -56.23 -16.46 24.60
C THR A 282 -56.75 -15.04 24.35
N ALA A 283 -57.52 -14.49 25.30
CA ALA A 283 -58.10 -13.17 25.22
C ALA A 283 -57.03 -12.08 25.40
N PRO A 284 -56.84 -11.16 24.43
CA PRO A 284 -55.82 -10.10 24.53
C PRO A 284 -56.03 -9.15 25.72
N SER A 285 -57.27 -8.99 26.19
CA SER A 285 -57.61 -8.15 27.35
C SER A 285 -56.96 -8.61 28.66
N ILE A 286 -56.56 -9.88 28.76
CA ILE A 286 -55.93 -10.47 29.95
C ILE A 286 -54.43 -10.19 30.01
N LYS A 287 -53.81 -9.72 28.91
CA LYS A 287 -52.39 -9.39 28.81
C LYS A 287 -51.45 -10.56 29.16
N ASP A 288 -51.90 -11.79 28.94
CA ASP A 288 -51.09 -13.00 29.06
C ASP A 288 -50.51 -13.40 27.69
N LEU A 289 -49.71 -12.49 27.13
CA LEU A 289 -49.22 -12.52 25.77
C LEU A 289 -47.69 -12.36 25.76
N PHE A 290 -47.00 -13.15 24.94
CA PHE A 290 -45.54 -13.21 24.91
C PHE A 290 -44.98 -13.05 23.51
N LEU A 291 -43.83 -12.38 23.42
CA LEU A 291 -43.03 -12.36 22.19
C LEU A 291 -42.35 -13.71 22.00
N THR A 292 -42.39 -14.23 20.78
CA THR A 292 -41.76 -15.48 20.39
C THR A 292 -40.94 -15.27 19.11
N PRO A 293 -40.08 -16.23 18.71
CA PRO A 293 -39.33 -16.16 17.46
C PRO A 293 -40.18 -15.92 16.20
N TYR A 294 -41.50 -16.17 16.22
CA TYR A 294 -42.39 -15.93 15.08
C TYR A 294 -42.92 -14.48 14.97
N ASN A 295 -42.67 -13.63 15.96
CA ASN A 295 -43.33 -12.32 16.08
C ASN A 295 -42.48 -11.14 15.55
N LEU A 296 -41.19 -11.36 15.26
CA LEU A 296 -40.22 -10.29 14.99
C LEU A 296 -40.17 -9.79 13.54
N SER A 297 -41.00 -10.32 12.62
CA SER A 297 -40.90 -10.00 11.18
C SER A 297 -42.06 -9.22 10.57
N ASN A 298 -43.06 -8.77 11.33
CA ASN A 298 -44.06 -7.81 10.86
C ASN A 298 -44.95 -7.33 12.02
N ASP A 299 -45.32 -6.05 12.01
CA ASP A 299 -46.23 -5.33 12.93
C ASP A 299 -47.67 -5.94 13.03
N LYS A 300 -47.88 -7.12 12.44
CA LYS A 300 -49.17 -7.81 12.28
C LYS A 300 -49.21 -9.23 12.85
N SER A 301 -48.09 -9.78 13.32
CA SER A 301 -48.09 -11.09 13.98
C SER A 301 -48.51 -10.94 15.44
N PRO A 302 -49.65 -11.51 15.87
CA PRO A 302 -50.09 -11.38 17.26
C PRO A 302 -49.10 -12.07 18.21
N GLU A 303 -48.93 -11.50 19.40
CA GLU A 303 -48.23 -12.14 20.51
C GLU A 303 -48.82 -13.53 20.82
N MET A 304 -47.98 -14.46 21.27
CA MET A 304 -48.44 -15.82 21.56
C MET A 304 -49.04 -15.86 22.97
N PRO A 305 -50.28 -16.36 23.16
CA PRO A 305 -50.86 -16.50 24.49
C PRO A 305 -50.07 -17.46 25.38
N GLY A 306 -50.00 -17.18 26.69
CA GLY A 306 -49.28 -18.00 27.68
C GLY A 306 -49.67 -19.47 27.65
N VAL A 307 -50.98 -19.76 27.54
CA VAL A 307 -51.49 -21.14 27.38
C VAL A 307 -50.92 -21.87 26.17
N ILE A 308 -50.66 -21.16 25.07
CA ILE A 308 -50.07 -21.73 23.86
C ILE A 308 -48.57 -21.98 24.09
N VAL A 309 -47.86 -21.08 24.79
CA VAL A 309 -46.46 -21.30 25.20
C VAL A 309 -46.35 -22.54 26.08
N HIS A 310 -47.22 -22.70 27.08
CA HIS A 310 -47.26 -23.90 27.91
C HIS A 310 -47.57 -25.17 27.10
N ALA A 311 -48.45 -25.08 26.12
CA ALA A 311 -48.73 -26.19 25.21
C ALA A 311 -47.52 -26.55 24.34
N GLN A 312 -46.70 -25.57 23.89
CA GLN A 312 -45.46 -25.83 23.15
C GLN A 312 -44.50 -26.64 24.03
N ASN A 313 -44.33 -26.22 25.28
CA ASN A 313 -43.47 -26.88 26.26
C ASN A 313 -43.89 -28.33 26.49
N VAL A 314 -45.19 -28.56 26.71
CA VAL A 314 -45.74 -29.92 26.88
C VAL A 314 -45.51 -30.75 25.62
N SER A 315 -45.79 -30.20 24.44
CA SER A 315 -45.55 -30.89 23.17
C SER A 315 -44.08 -31.26 22.97
N GLN A 316 -43.14 -30.38 23.33
CA GLN A 316 -41.70 -30.65 23.27
C GLN A 316 -41.33 -31.81 24.19
N ILE A 317 -41.77 -31.79 25.46
CA ILE A 317 -41.48 -32.87 26.42
C ILE A 317 -42.04 -34.21 25.90
N LEU A 318 -43.31 -34.23 25.49
CA LEU A 318 -43.95 -35.45 24.98
C LEU A 318 -43.28 -35.96 23.70
N SER A 319 -42.91 -35.07 22.77
CA SER A 319 -42.22 -35.46 21.53
C SER A 319 -40.82 -36.01 21.79
N THR A 320 -40.12 -35.46 22.78
CA THR A 320 -38.78 -35.92 23.16
C THR A 320 -38.86 -37.31 23.81
N VAL A 321 -39.78 -37.49 24.75
CA VAL A 321 -39.91 -38.74 25.54
C VAL A 321 -40.57 -39.86 24.75
N MET A 322 -41.64 -39.57 23.99
CA MET A 322 -42.41 -40.61 23.31
C MET A 322 -41.97 -40.87 21.87
N ASP A 323 -41.56 -39.83 21.15
CA ASP A 323 -41.25 -39.93 19.72
C ASP A 323 -39.73 -39.95 19.47
N GLY A 324 -38.91 -39.85 20.52
CA GLY A 324 -37.44 -39.83 20.44
C GLY A 324 -36.89 -38.59 19.73
N TYR A 325 -37.63 -37.49 19.75
CA TYR A 325 -37.19 -36.28 19.06
C TYR A 325 -35.99 -35.64 19.79
N PRO A 326 -34.88 -35.33 19.09
CA PRO A 326 -33.68 -34.82 19.77
C PRO A 326 -33.88 -33.40 20.31
N LEU A 327 -33.18 -33.12 21.42
CA LEU A 327 -33.05 -31.78 21.99
C LEU A 327 -31.91 -31.03 21.29
N THR A 328 -31.93 -29.70 21.43
CA THR A 328 -30.89 -28.84 20.86
C THR A 328 -29.54 -29.12 21.51
N TRP A 329 -28.51 -29.28 20.70
CA TRP A 329 -27.12 -29.46 21.13
C TRP A 329 -26.26 -28.27 20.67
N PHE A 330 -25.17 -28.03 21.39
CA PHE A 330 -24.25 -26.90 21.19
C PHE A 330 -22.80 -27.41 21.09
N TRP A 331 -21.90 -26.62 20.53
CA TRP A 331 -20.47 -26.91 20.58
C TRP A 331 -19.85 -26.50 21.91
N TRP A 332 -18.70 -27.12 22.22
CA TRP A 332 -17.85 -26.63 23.30
C TRP A 332 -17.25 -25.28 22.91
N GLN A 333 -16.90 -24.45 23.90
CA GLN A 333 -16.40 -23.08 23.70
C GLN A 333 -15.18 -22.98 22.77
N GLU A 334 -14.18 -23.85 22.95
CA GLU A 334 -12.98 -23.89 22.08
C GLU A 334 -13.29 -24.15 20.59
N GLY A 335 -14.37 -24.86 20.30
CA GLY A 335 -14.79 -25.23 18.95
C GLY A 335 -15.37 -24.02 18.24
N GLU A 336 -16.12 -23.19 18.98
CA GLU A 336 -16.59 -21.91 18.48
C GLU A 336 -15.44 -20.94 18.23
N ILE A 337 -14.42 -20.91 19.09
CA ILE A 337 -13.22 -20.09 18.88
C ILE A 337 -12.51 -20.51 17.59
N LEU A 338 -12.28 -21.81 17.40
CA LEU A 338 -11.67 -22.34 16.18
C LEU A 338 -12.51 -22.04 14.93
N TRP A 339 -13.84 -22.07 15.06
CA TRP A 339 -14.78 -21.72 14.00
C TRP A 339 -14.67 -20.25 13.59
N ILE A 340 -14.59 -19.33 14.57
CA ILE A 340 -14.37 -17.90 14.32
C ILE A 340 -13.01 -17.66 13.64
N VAL A 341 -11.95 -18.31 14.13
CA VAL A 341 -10.59 -18.19 13.55
C VAL A 341 -10.57 -18.70 12.10
N ALA A 342 -11.22 -19.84 11.82
CA ALA A 342 -11.27 -20.40 10.47
C ALA A 342 -11.91 -19.44 9.46
N TRP A 343 -13.07 -18.86 9.81
CA TRP A 343 -13.77 -17.90 8.96
C TRP A 343 -13.07 -16.55 8.88
N SER A 344 -12.41 -16.11 9.95
CA SER A 344 -11.53 -14.94 9.92
C SER A 344 -10.40 -15.11 8.89
N CYS A 345 -9.68 -16.24 8.93
CA CYS A 345 -8.63 -16.56 7.97
C CYS A 345 -9.16 -16.64 6.54
N ALA A 346 -10.32 -17.25 6.32
CA ALA A 346 -10.96 -17.30 5.01
C ALA A 346 -11.26 -15.88 4.47
N GLY A 347 -11.74 -14.98 5.33
CA GLY A 347 -11.97 -13.58 4.99
C GLY A 347 -10.68 -12.83 4.64
N GLY A 348 -9.62 -12.97 5.46
CA GLY A 348 -8.32 -12.35 5.15
C GLY A 348 -7.72 -12.85 3.83
N ILE A 349 -7.83 -14.15 3.54
CA ILE A 349 -7.39 -14.72 2.26
C ILE A 349 -8.20 -14.15 1.10
N LEU A 350 -9.53 -14.04 1.24
CA LEU A 350 -10.38 -13.43 0.22
C LEU A 350 -9.98 -11.97 -0.05
N GLY A 351 -9.86 -11.18 1.03
CA GLY A 351 -9.44 -9.79 0.99
C GLY A 351 -8.07 -9.61 0.32
N TRP A 352 -7.16 -10.55 0.53
CA TRP A 352 -5.83 -10.56 -0.07
C TRP A 352 -5.83 -10.97 -1.55
N ARG A 353 -6.61 -12.00 -1.91
CA ARG A 353 -6.58 -12.64 -3.23
C ARG A 353 -7.29 -11.85 -4.32
N PHE A 354 -8.38 -11.16 -3.99
CA PHE A 354 -9.21 -10.45 -4.95
C PHE A 354 -9.03 -8.93 -4.83
N ARG A 355 -8.71 -8.30 -5.97
CA ARG A 355 -8.50 -6.83 -6.07
C ARG A 355 -9.74 -6.07 -6.55
N HIS A 356 -10.60 -6.72 -7.34
CA HIS A 356 -11.76 -6.06 -7.94
C HIS A 356 -12.94 -6.02 -6.94
N PRO A 357 -13.53 -4.83 -6.66
CA PRO A 357 -14.54 -4.66 -5.62
C PRO A 357 -15.80 -5.50 -5.89
N LEU A 358 -16.27 -5.58 -7.14
CA LEU A 358 -17.44 -6.40 -7.49
C LEU A 358 -17.22 -7.89 -7.24
N THR A 359 -16.07 -8.44 -7.64
CA THR A 359 -15.75 -9.86 -7.42
C THR A 359 -15.66 -10.17 -5.94
N LEU A 360 -15.06 -9.27 -5.16
CA LEU A 360 -14.98 -9.42 -3.71
C LEU A 360 -16.37 -9.39 -3.06
N GLY A 361 -17.25 -8.50 -3.51
CA GLY A 361 -18.64 -8.44 -3.05
C GLY A 361 -19.42 -9.72 -3.37
N VAL A 362 -19.33 -10.23 -4.60
CA VAL A 362 -20.03 -11.46 -5.02
C VAL A 362 -19.52 -12.68 -4.25
N VAL A 363 -18.20 -12.90 -4.22
CA VAL A 363 -17.61 -14.06 -3.52
C VAL A 363 -17.85 -13.97 -2.02
N GLY A 364 -17.75 -12.77 -1.43
CA GLY A 364 -18.07 -12.53 -0.02
C GLY A 364 -19.53 -12.87 0.31
N PHE A 365 -20.48 -12.45 -0.53
CA PHE A 365 -21.90 -12.78 -0.35
C PHE A 365 -22.16 -14.30 -0.43
N VAL A 366 -21.56 -14.97 -1.42
CA VAL A 366 -21.67 -16.43 -1.55
C VAL A 366 -21.06 -17.15 -0.34
N ALA A 367 -19.92 -16.68 0.18
CA ALA A 367 -19.26 -17.28 1.34
C ALA A 367 -20.11 -17.14 2.62
N ILE A 368 -20.68 -15.96 2.89
CA ILE A 368 -21.57 -15.73 4.04
C ILE A 368 -22.88 -16.53 3.88
N GLY A 369 -23.44 -16.60 2.67
CA GLY A 369 -24.60 -17.44 2.37
C GLY A 369 -24.31 -18.93 2.61
N GLY A 370 -23.11 -19.40 2.22
CA GLY A 370 -22.63 -20.75 2.51
C GLY A 370 -22.46 -21.01 4.01
N LEU A 371 -21.89 -20.06 4.76
CA LEU A 371 -21.79 -20.12 6.22
C LEU A 371 -23.17 -20.24 6.87
N PHE A 372 -24.13 -19.40 6.47
CA PHE A 372 -25.50 -19.48 6.96
C PHE A 372 -26.14 -20.83 6.62
N GLY A 373 -25.94 -21.31 5.39
CA GLY A 373 -26.43 -22.63 4.95
C GLY A 373 -25.88 -23.78 5.80
N ILE A 374 -24.59 -23.77 6.13
CA ILE A 374 -23.97 -24.77 7.02
C ILE A 374 -24.60 -24.72 8.41
N CYS A 375 -24.70 -23.53 9.01
CA CYS A 375 -25.33 -23.37 10.33
C CYS A 375 -26.80 -23.80 10.30
N PHE A 376 -27.54 -23.47 9.24
CA PHE A 376 -28.95 -23.84 9.10
C PHE A 376 -29.16 -25.34 8.90
N ILE A 377 -28.31 -26.02 8.13
CA ILE A 377 -28.37 -27.49 7.99
C ILE A 377 -28.14 -28.16 9.35
N LEU A 378 -27.13 -27.73 10.10
CA LEU A 378 -26.90 -28.23 11.46
C LEU A 378 -28.10 -27.92 12.37
N PHE A 379 -28.70 -26.74 12.22
CA PHE A 379 -29.90 -26.35 12.95
C PHE A 379 -31.11 -27.25 12.68
N LEU A 380 -31.30 -27.74 11.46
CA LEU A 380 -32.34 -28.74 11.15
C LEU A 380 -32.10 -30.06 11.89
N HIS A 381 -30.83 -30.40 12.14
CA HIS A 381 -30.40 -31.53 12.98
C HIS A 381 -30.27 -31.17 14.47
N GLN A 382 -30.95 -30.10 14.93
CA GLN A 382 -30.95 -29.61 16.30
C GLN A 382 -29.59 -29.11 16.81
N GLY A 383 -28.64 -28.83 15.93
CA GLY A 383 -27.37 -28.20 16.28
C GLY A 383 -27.44 -26.69 16.19
N TRP A 384 -27.26 -25.99 17.30
CA TRP A 384 -27.12 -24.54 17.28
C TRP A 384 -25.65 -24.17 17.48
N ILE A 385 -25.02 -23.74 16.40
CA ILE A 385 -23.64 -23.22 16.37
C ILE A 385 -23.65 -21.74 15.97
N PRO A 386 -22.67 -20.94 16.42
CA PRO A 386 -22.69 -19.50 16.19
C PRO A 386 -22.51 -19.15 14.71
N PHE A 387 -23.37 -18.27 14.21
CA PHE A 387 -23.31 -17.73 12.85
C PHE A 387 -22.71 -16.32 12.80
N VAL A 388 -23.12 -15.45 13.73
CA VAL A 388 -22.82 -14.01 13.68
C VAL A 388 -21.34 -13.71 13.95
N PRO A 389 -20.68 -14.24 15.00
CA PRO A 389 -19.26 -13.97 15.22
C PRO A 389 -18.36 -14.40 14.05
N PRO A 390 -18.49 -15.60 13.46
CA PRO A 390 -17.72 -15.98 12.27
C PRO A 390 -18.01 -15.10 11.05
N ALA A 391 -19.27 -14.71 10.81
CA ALA A 391 -19.63 -13.83 9.70
C ALA A 391 -19.00 -12.44 9.84
N ILE A 392 -19.06 -11.85 11.03
CA ILE A 392 -18.40 -10.56 11.32
C ILE A 392 -16.89 -10.70 11.22
N ALA A 393 -16.31 -11.78 11.73
CA ALA A 393 -14.87 -12.01 11.65
C ALA A 393 -14.40 -12.14 10.20
N PHE A 394 -15.15 -12.83 9.35
CA PHE A 394 -14.87 -12.94 7.91
C PHE A 394 -14.87 -11.57 7.22
N VAL A 395 -15.91 -10.76 7.43
CA VAL A 395 -16.02 -9.42 6.81
C VAL A 395 -14.91 -8.50 7.32
N SER A 396 -14.73 -8.41 8.64
CA SER A 396 -13.72 -7.55 9.27
C SER A 396 -12.30 -7.94 8.85
N SER A 397 -11.99 -9.23 8.73
CA SER A 397 -10.67 -9.70 8.29
C SER A 397 -10.42 -9.37 6.81
N SER A 398 -11.46 -9.48 5.98
CA SER A 398 -11.41 -9.07 4.57
C SER A 398 -11.08 -7.58 4.45
N VAL A 399 -11.81 -6.72 5.18
CA VAL A 399 -11.60 -5.27 5.21
C VAL A 399 -10.20 -4.93 5.73
N ALA A 400 -9.76 -5.55 6.83
CA ALA A 400 -8.43 -5.33 7.40
C ALA A 400 -7.31 -5.72 6.43
N ALA A 401 -7.45 -6.85 5.72
CA ALA A 401 -6.48 -7.27 4.71
C ALA A 401 -6.42 -6.30 3.52
N ILE A 402 -7.57 -5.80 3.06
CA ILE A 402 -7.65 -4.78 2.00
C ILE A 402 -6.98 -3.48 2.46
N ALA A 403 -7.32 -2.99 3.65
CA ALA A 403 -6.77 -1.75 4.20
C ALA A 403 -5.25 -1.84 4.39
N TYR A 404 -4.75 -2.96 4.94
CA TYR A 404 -3.32 -3.20 5.08
C TYR A 404 -2.61 -3.16 3.73
N ARG A 405 -3.15 -3.83 2.72
CA ARG A 405 -2.57 -3.82 1.37
C ARG A 405 -2.57 -2.42 0.76
N LEU A 406 -3.70 -1.71 0.80
CA LEU A 406 -3.78 -0.35 0.27
C LEU A 406 -2.77 0.59 0.93
N LEU A 407 -2.58 0.45 2.25
CA LEU A 407 -1.58 1.21 2.98
C LEU A 407 -0.15 0.80 2.57
N HIS A 408 0.09 -0.50 2.38
CA HIS A 408 1.38 -1.01 1.94
C HIS A 408 1.72 -0.50 0.53
N ASP A 409 0.81 -0.63 -0.42
CA ASP A 409 0.94 -0.18 -1.81
C ASP A 409 1.11 1.35 -1.89
N ALA A 410 0.43 2.10 -1.01
CA ALA A 410 0.59 3.55 -0.93
C ALA A 410 1.95 4.01 -0.38
N LEU A 411 2.69 3.12 0.31
CA LEU A 411 3.93 3.46 1.02
C LEU A 411 5.17 2.71 0.51
N HIS A 412 5.01 1.72 -0.37
CA HIS A 412 6.09 0.91 -0.92
C HIS A 412 6.03 0.86 -2.45
N ASP A 413 7.19 0.67 -3.08
CA ASP A 413 7.32 0.44 -4.51
C ASP A 413 6.98 -1.02 -4.83
N GLU A 414 6.03 -1.25 -5.74
CA GLU A 414 5.53 -2.61 -6.06
C GLU A 414 6.62 -3.51 -6.66
N LEU A 415 7.58 -2.95 -7.39
CA LEU A 415 8.62 -3.72 -8.07
C LEU A 415 9.69 -4.21 -7.09
N THR A 416 10.23 -3.31 -6.29
CA THR A 416 11.39 -3.59 -5.42
C THR A 416 10.99 -3.97 -3.99
N GLY A 417 9.75 -3.68 -3.58
CA GLY A 417 9.27 -3.81 -2.19
C GLY A 417 9.93 -2.83 -1.21
N LEU A 418 10.71 -1.86 -1.71
CA LEU A 418 11.31 -0.81 -0.90
C LEU A 418 10.27 0.26 -0.54
N PRO A 419 10.47 1.03 0.55
CA PRO A 419 9.76 2.29 0.78
C PRO A 419 9.73 3.16 -0.48
N ASN A 420 8.57 3.73 -0.77
CA ASN A 420 8.44 4.71 -1.85
C ASN A 420 8.80 6.12 -1.35
N ARG A 421 8.71 7.11 -2.24
CA ARG A 421 8.99 8.52 -1.92
C ARG A 421 8.19 9.03 -0.72
N ALA A 422 6.92 8.69 -0.59
CA ALA A 422 6.06 9.18 0.50
C ALA A 422 6.54 8.64 1.85
N LEU A 423 6.82 7.34 1.94
CA LEU A 423 7.33 6.74 3.18
C LEU A 423 8.73 7.25 3.52
N PHE A 424 9.61 7.44 2.53
CA PHE A 424 10.95 7.99 2.75
C PHE A 424 10.91 9.40 3.35
N VAL A 425 10.09 10.29 2.79
CA VAL A 425 9.91 11.67 3.30
C VAL A 425 9.42 11.66 4.74
N GLN A 426 8.42 10.82 5.05
CA GLN A 426 7.89 10.70 6.40
C GLN A 426 8.97 10.24 7.40
N ARG A 427 9.78 9.25 7.03
CA ARG A 427 10.84 8.73 7.91
C ARG A 427 12.02 9.69 8.05
N LEU A 428 12.38 10.41 6.99
CA LEU A 428 13.33 11.52 7.05
C LEU A 428 12.84 12.59 8.04
N GLN A 429 11.58 12.99 7.97
CA GLN A 429 11.00 13.95 8.90
C GLN A 429 11.08 13.47 10.36
N TRP A 430 10.76 12.19 10.61
CA TRP A 430 10.91 11.59 11.95
C TRP A 430 12.36 11.60 12.44
N SER A 431 13.33 11.30 11.57
CA SER A 431 14.77 11.32 11.90
C SER A 431 15.25 12.73 12.27
N LEU A 432 14.83 13.74 11.51
CA LEU A 432 15.15 15.15 11.78
C LEU A 432 14.57 15.63 13.11
N ASN A 433 13.28 15.34 13.36
CA ASN A 433 12.60 15.71 14.61
C ASN A 433 13.25 15.04 15.83
N ARG A 434 13.66 13.77 15.70
CA ARG A 434 14.35 13.04 16.77
C ARG A 434 15.71 13.65 17.10
N SER A 435 16.43 14.11 16.07
CA SER A 435 17.74 14.77 16.22
C SER A 435 17.61 16.12 16.94
N GLN A 436 16.59 16.92 16.58
CA GLN A 436 16.30 18.19 17.25
C GLN A 436 15.89 18.01 18.71
N LYS A 437 15.08 17.00 19.04
CA LYS A 437 14.66 16.76 20.43
C LYS A 437 15.83 16.41 21.35
N LYS A 438 16.80 15.63 20.88
CA LYS A 438 18.02 15.30 21.64
C LYS A 438 18.95 16.49 21.88
N LEU A 439 18.98 17.45 20.93
CA LEU A 439 19.72 18.72 21.09
C LEU A 439 19.17 19.53 22.28
N SER A 440 17.86 19.50 22.51
CA SER A 440 17.21 20.21 23.61
C SER A 440 17.42 19.54 24.99
N GLU A 441 17.82 18.26 25.03
CA GLU A 441 17.92 17.46 26.26
C GLU A 441 19.37 17.21 26.72
N SER A 442 20.40 17.52 25.91
CA SER A 442 21.81 17.21 26.23
C SER A 442 22.80 18.29 25.74
N ALA A 443 23.93 18.45 26.45
CA ALA A 443 24.97 19.45 26.15
C ALA A 443 26.01 18.98 25.10
N GLU A 444 25.88 17.77 24.56
CA GLU A 444 26.73 17.25 23.48
C GLU A 444 26.09 17.52 22.11
N GLU A 445 26.89 17.77 21.08
CA GLU A 445 26.36 17.90 19.70
C GLU A 445 25.76 16.56 19.25
N PRO A 446 24.44 16.49 18.98
CA PRO A 446 23.81 15.26 18.58
C PRO A 446 24.23 14.89 17.15
N PRO A 447 24.31 13.58 16.84
CA PRO A 447 24.71 13.12 15.53
C PRO A 447 23.76 13.63 14.44
N GLY A 448 24.34 13.96 13.28
CA GLY A 448 23.62 14.46 12.12
C GLY A 448 22.82 13.38 11.39
N THR A 449 22.13 13.81 10.34
CA THR A 449 21.41 12.96 9.40
C THR A 449 21.95 13.23 7.99
N ALA A 450 22.11 12.20 7.17
CA ALA A 450 22.52 12.37 5.77
C ALA A 450 21.52 11.72 4.82
N VAL A 451 21.33 12.35 3.66
CA VAL A 451 20.54 11.79 2.55
C VAL A 451 21.45 11.65 1.33
N LEU A 452 21.50 10.44 0.77
CA LEU A 452 22.14 10.18 -0.52
C LEU A 452 21.04 9.88 -1.53
N LEU A 453 20.98 10.64 -2.60
CA LEU A 453 20.15 10.32 -3.76
C LEU A 453 21.03 9.76 -4.87
N LEU A 454 20.68 8.58 -5.36
CA LEU A 454 21.39 7.86 -6.41
C LEU A 454 20.50 7.83 -7.65
N GLY A 455 21.04 8.23 -8.80
CA GLY A 455 20.40 8.07 -10.10
C GLY A 455 21.28 7.22 -11.00
N LEU A 456 20.69 6.18 -11.59
CA LEU A 456 21.42 5.29 -12.51
C LEU A 456 21.85 6.04 -13.78
N ASP A 457 23.07 5.80 -14.22
CA ASP A 457 23.60 6.45 -15.42
C ASP A 457 23.14 5.70 -16.66
N SER A 458 22.64 6.43 -17.66
CA SER A 458 22.18 5.89 -18.95
C SER A 458 21.14 4.76 -18.84
N PHE A 459 20.35 4.72 -17.75
CA PHE A 459 19.32 3.68 -17.56
C PHE A 459 18.28 3.65 -18.68
N LYS A 460 17.91 4.82 -19.23
CA LYS A 460 17.02 4.91 -20.39
C LYS A 460 17.55 4.11 -21.58
N THR A 461 18.84 4.21 -21.87
CA THR A 461 19.49 3.46 -22.96
C THR A 461 19.48 1.96 -22.69
N ILE A 462 19.67 1.53 -21.44
CA ILE A 462 19.56 0.12 -21.03
C ILE A 462 18.12 -0.38 -21.24
N ASN A 463 17.14 0.41 -20.82
CA ASN A 463 15.71 0.11 -20.97
C ASN A 463 15.30 0.01 -22.44
N ASP A 464 15.76 0.94 -23.28
CA ASP A 464 15.49 0.97 -24.72
C ASP A 464 16.17 -0.20 -25.45
N SER A 465 17.33 -0.67 -24.97
CA SER A 465 18.10 -1.75 -25.60
C SER A 465 17.68 -3.16 -25.15
N LEU A 466 17.29 -3.34 -23.89
CA LEU A 466 17.02 -4.66 -23.28
C LEU A 466 15.53 -4.93 -23.02
N GLY A 467 14.68 -3.90 -23.12
CA GLY A 467 13.25 -3.96 -22.83
C GLY A 467 12.91 -3.83 -21.34
N HIS A 468 11.67 -3.42 -21.08
CA HIS A 468 11.19 -3.08 -19.73
C HIS A 468 11.35 -4.20 -18.70
N GLN A 469 11.07 -5.45 -19.05
CA GLN A 469 11.18 -6.56 -18.11
C GLN A 469 12.61 -6.77 -17.57
N ARG A 470 13.62 -6.62 -18.44
CA ARG A 470 15.03 -6.76 -18.02
C ARG A 470 15.52 -5.56 -17.24
N ALA A 471 15.04 -4.37 -17.59
CA ALA A 471 15.31 -3.16 -16.81
C ALA A 471 14.72 -3.26 -15.39
N ASP A 472 13.54 -3.87 -15.24
CA ASP A 472 12.91 -4.13 -13.95
C ASP A 472 13.68 -5.16 -13.11
N GLU A 473 14.13 -6.26 -13.72
CA GLU A 473 15.02 -7.24 -13.06
C GLU A 473 16.32 -6.60 -12.58
N LEU A 474 16.90 -5.69 -13.38
CA LEU A 474 18.09 -4.93 -13.01
C LEU A 474 17.82 -4.03 -11.80
N LEU A 475 16.69 -3.32 -11.76
CA LEU A 475 16.31 -2.47 -10.62
C LEU A 475 16.15 -3.28 -9.32
N VAL A 476 15.56 -4.48 -9.39
CA VAL A 476 15.45 -5.39 -8.25
C VAL A 476 16.84 -5.85 -7.79
N ALA A 477 17.72 -6.21 -8.73
CA ALA A 477 19.09 -6.62 -8.40
C ALA A 477 19.91 -5.47 -7.77
N ILE A 478 19.74 -4.24 -8.26
CA ILE A 478 20.35 -3.03 -7.69
C ILE A 478 19.83 -2.79 -6.28
N ALA A 479 18.52 -2.84 -6.06
CA ALA A 479 17.92 -2.69 -4.73
C ALA A 479 18.50 -3.70 -3.72
N HIS A 480 18.65 -4.96 -4.12
CA HIS A 480 19.29 -5.98 -3.30
C HIS A 480 20.76 -5.65 -2.99
N ARG A 481 21.54 -5.27 -4.00
CA ARG A 481 22.96 -4.94 -3.83
C ARG A 481 23.16 -3.73 -2.92
N LEU A 482 22.38 -2.66 -3.12
CA LEU A 482 22.39 -1.49 -2.24
C LEU A 482 22.08 -1.88 -0.80
N LYS A 483 21.04 -2.72 -0.57
CA LYS A 483 20.66 -3.19 0.77
C LYS A 483 21.78 -3.94 1.49
N THR A 484 22.61 -4.70 0.77
CA THR A 484 23.77 -5.40 1.38
C THR A 484 24.89 -4.47 1.85
N CYS A 485 24.93 -3.23 1.34
CA CYS A 485 25.94 -2.23 1.71
C CYS A 485 25.57 -1.43 2.96
N LEU A 486 24.31 -1.52 3.38
CA LEU A 486 23.68 -0.69 4.41
C LEU A 486 23.63 -1.39 5.77
N ARG A 487 23.69 -0.58 6.84
CA ARG A 487 23.53 -1.07 8.22
C ARG A 487 22.05 -1.27 8.54
N SER A 488 21.76 -1.94 9.66
CA SER A 488 20.39 -2.18 10.12
C SER A 488 19.57 -0.92 10.44
N HIS A 489 20.24 0.22 10.65
CA HIS A 489 19.61 1.51 10.96
C HIS A 489 19.49 2.42 9.73
N ASP A 490 20.19 2.11 8.64
CA ASP A 490 20.11 2.88 7.41
C ASP A 490 18.86 2.45 6.65
N GLU A 491 18.23 3.40 5.94
CA GLU A 491 17.03 3.11 5.17
C GLU A 491 17.27 3.32 3.69
N LEU A 492 16.77 2.39 2.89
CA LEU A 492 16.81 2.44 1.43
C LEU A 492 15.38 2.58 0.92
N ALA A 493 15.17 3.51 -0.02
CA ALA A 493 13.92 3.74 -0.70
C ALA A 493 14.13 3.84 -2.21
N ARG A 494 13.09 3.55 -2.98
CA ARG A 494 13.02 3.88 -4.41
C ARG A 494 12.08 5.07 -4.57
N VAL A 495 12.62 6.20 -5.01
CA VAL A 495 11.90 7.49 -5.00
C VAL A 495 11.48 7.97 -6.39
N GLY A 496 12.02 7.34 -7.44
CA GLY A 496 11.72 7.60 -8.84
C GLY A 496 12.02 6.37 -9.71
N GLY A 497 11.85 6.50 -11.03
CA GLY A 497 12.01 5.39 -11.98
C GLY A 497 13.34 4.66 -11.81
N ASP A 498 14.45 5.36 -11.97
CA ASP A 498 15.82 4.89 -11.82
C ASP A 498 16.55 5.51 -10.62
N GLU A 499 15.78 6.03 -9.65
CA GLU A 499 16.29 6.80 -8.51
C GLU A 499 16.07 6.09 -7.17
N PHE A 500 17.15 5.96 -6.41
CA PHE A 500 17.16 5.41 -5.06
C PHE A 500 17.58 6.47 -4.06
N ALA A 501 16.95 6.49 -2.88
CA ALA A 501 17.33 7.36 -1.78
C ALA A 501 17.78 6.54 -0.58
N ILE A 502 18.85 6.96 0.07
CA ILE A 502 19.40 6.36 1.28
C ILE A 502 19.37 7.39 2.39
N LEU A 503 18.74 7.03 3.51
CA LEU A 503 18.73 7.82 4.75
C LEU A 503 19.72 7.20 5.73
N LEU A 504 20.69 7.99 6.17
CA LEU A 504 21.65 7.61 7.20
C LEU A 504 21.36 8.36 8.49
N HIS A 505 21.13 7.60 9.56
CA HIS A 505 20.96 8.13 10.91
C HIS A 505 21.25 7.06 11.98
N PRO A 506 22.04 7.36 13.03
CA PRO A 506 22.82 8.58 13.26
C PRO A 506 24.11 8.61 12.44
N VAL A 507 24.57 9.79 12.06
CA VAL A 507 25.88 9.97 11.40
C VAL A 507 26.75 10.94 12.19
N ARG A 508 28.05 10.67 12.31
CA ARG A 508 28.96 11.48 13.12
C ARG A 508 29.59 12.62 12.36
N ASP A 509 30.09 12.34 11.16
CA ASP A 509 30.82 13.29 10.33
C ASP A 509 30.50 13.10 8.84
N LYS A 510 30.98 14.04 8.03
CA LYS A 510 30.80 14.03 6.58
C LYS A 510 31.62 12.92 5.89
N ASP A 511 32.74 12.52 6.49
CA ASP A 511 33.66 11.53 5.91
C ASP A 511 33.04 10.12 5.95
N GLU A 512 32.27 9.81 6.99
CA GLU A 512 31.47 8.57 7.09
C GLU A 512 30.51 8.43 5.90
N VAL A 513 29.88 9.53 5.48
CA VAL A 513 28.97 9.56 4.32
C VAL A 513 29.74 9.36 3.02
N GLY A 514 30.89 10.03 2.87
CA GLY A 514 31.78 9.87 1.70
C GLY A 514 32.27 8.43 1.55
N HIS A 515 32.71 7.79 2.64
CA HIS A 515 33.13 6.39 2.63
C HIS A 515 32.02 5.41 2.26
N LEU A 516 30.77 5.69 2.62
CA LEU A 516 29.64 4.89 2.12
C LEU A 516 29.44 5.11 0.63
N ALA A 517 29.46 6.36 0.15
CA ALA A 517 29.30 6.67 -1.27
C ALA A 517 30.36 5.97 -2.14
N ASP A 518 31.62 5.98 -1.72
CA ASP A 518 32.71 5.24 -2.39
C ASP A 518 32.46 3.73 -2.45
N ARG A 519 31.96 3.17 -1.36
CA ARG A 519 31.63 1.74 -1.28
C ARG A 519 30.48 1.39 -2.21
N LEU A 520 29.43 2.21 -2.24
CA LEU A 520 28.30 2.06 -3.13
C LEU A 520 28.75 2.14 -4.60
N GLN A 521 29.62 3.11 -4.96
CA GLN A 521 30.19 3.17 -6.31
C GLN A 521 30.94 1.89 -6.69
N LYS A 522 31.82 1.40 -5.81
CA LYS A 522 32.60 0.18 -6.06
C LYS A 522 31.71 -1.05 -6.27
N GLN A 523 30.60 -1.14 -5.54
CA GLN A 523 29.66 -2.25 -5.66
C GLN A 523 28.78 -2.15 -6.90
N LEU A 524 28.35 -0.95 -7.29
CA LEU A 524 27.55 -0.74 -8.49
C LEU A 524 28.36 -0.98 -9.78
N LYS A 525 29.68 -0.73 -9.76
CA LYS A 525 30.59 -1.03 -10.89
C LYS A 525 30.72 -2.52 -11.22
N GLN A 526 30.40 -3.42 -10.28
CA GLN A 526 30.44 -4.86 -10.54
C GLN A 526 29.32 -5.26 -11.52
N PRO A 527 29.55 -6.23 -12.43
CA PRO A 527 28.52 -6.67 -13.36
C PRO A 527 27.27 -7.20 -12.63
N PHE A 528 26.10 -7.00 -13.22
CA PHE A 528 24.85 -7.62 -12.81
C PHE A 528 24.56 -8.80 -13.74
N ASN A 529 24.66 -10.01 -13.21
CA ASN A 529 24.37 -11.22 -13.98
C ASN A 529 22.85 -11.45 -14.01
N LEU A 530 22.23 -11.22 -15.16
CA LEU A 530 20.82 -11.48 -15.41
C LEU A 530 20.70 -12.47 -16.57
N GLN A 531 20.20 -13.68 -16.28
CA GLN A 531 19.96 -14.73 -17.29
C GLN A 531 21.16 -15.00 -18.22
N GLU A 532 22.36 -15.14 -17.66
CA GLU A 532 23.62 -15.42 -18.38
C GLU A 532 24.19 -14.25 -19.22
N GLN A 533 23.66 -13.03 -19.07
CA GLN A 533 24.29 -11.81 -19.60
C GLN A 533 24.75 -10.90 -18.47
N ASP A 534 25.97 -10.38 -18.60
CA ASP A 534 26.53 -9.41 -17.66
C ASP A 534 26.18 -8.00 -18.11
N ILE A 535 25.42 -7.29 -17.27
CA ILE A 535 25.04 -5.89 -17.50
C ILE A 535 25.92 -4.99 -16.63
N PHE A 536 26.50 -3.96 -17.25
CA PHE A 536 27.29 -2.95 -16.57
C PHE A 536 26.47 -1.67 -16.44
N THR A 537 26.44 -1.11 -15.24
CA THR A 537 25.80 0.19 -14.97
C THR A 537 26.59 0.93 -13.91
N THR A 538 26.47 2.25 -13.90
CA THR A 538 27.03 3.13 -12.87
C THR A 538 25.92 4.00 -12.31
N ALA A 539 26.18 4.67 -11.19
CA ALA A 539 25.26 5.65 -10.64
C ALA A 539 25.97 6.94 -10.34
N SER A 540 25.27 8.05 -10.54
CA SER A 540 25.67 9.35 -10.04
C SER A 540 24.92 9.64 -8.75
N MET A 541 25.59 10.23 -7.75
CA MET A 541 25.01 10.43 -6.42
C MET A 541 25.09 11.88 -5.94
N GLY A 542 24.02 12.36 -5.33
CA GLY A 542 23.97 13.64 -4.64
C GLY A 542 23.81 13.44 -3.14
N ILE A 543 24.61 14.12 -2.34
CA ILE A 543 24.68 13.93 -0.89
C ILE A 543 24.32 15.22 -0.18
N VAL A 544 23.36 15.17 0.75
CA VAL A 544 23.03 16.28 1.65
C VAL A 544 23.33 15.89 3.09
N TRP A 545 24.14 16.71 3.75
CA TRP A 545 24.44 16.60 5.18
C TRP A 545 23.58 17.56 5.97
N CYS A 546 22.75 17.03 6.88
CA CYS A 546 21.88 17.82 7.75
C CYS A 546 22.46 17.85 9.17
N GLN A 547 22.88 19.03 9.61
CA GLN A 547 23.36 19.26 10.97
C GLN A 547 22.19 19.36 11.95
N ALA A 548 22.30 18.75 13.13
CA ALA A 548 21.18 18.69 14.06
C ALA A 548 20.73 20.07 14.63
N ASN A 549 21.55 21.11 14.49
CA ASN A 549 21.29 22.48 14.94
C ASN A 549 20.57 23.37 13.89
N GLN A 550 20.27 22.85 12.70
CA GLN A 550 19.56 23.57 11.64
C GLN A 550 18.16 22.99 11.43
N SER A 551 17.22 23.86 11.05
CA SER A 551 15.88 23.43 10.65
C SER A 551 15.89 23.12 9.16
N TYR A 552 15.47 21.91 8.80
CA TYR A 552 15.35 21.47 7.42
C TYR A 552 13.95 20.96 7.15
N GLN A 553 13.47 21.17 5.92
CA GLN A 553 12.27 20.50 5.42
C GLN A 553 12.70 19.27 4.58
N PRO A 554 12.12 18.09 4.81
CA PRO A 554 12.43 16.86 4.07
C PRO A 554 12.43 17.02 2.55
N GLU A 555 11.46 17.76 2.01
CA GLU A 555 11.30 18.02 0.58
C GLU A 555 12.45 18.85 0.02
N GLU A 556 12.97 19.81 0.79
CA GLU A 556 14.12 20.62 0.40
C GLU A 556 15.40 19.80 0.37
N ILE A 557 15.58 18.89 1.33
CA ILE A 557 16.72 17.97 1.38
C ILE A 557 16.73 17.07 0.14
N LEU A 558 15.59 16.48 -0.22
CA LEU A 558 15.50 15.65 -1.43
C LEU A 558 15.80 16.48 -2.69
N ARG A 559 15.29 17.72 -2.78
CA ARG A 559 15.58 18.63 -3.90
C ARG A 559 17.07 18.98 -3.99
N ASP A 560 17.71 19.22 -2.86
CA ASP A 560 19.13 19.54 -2.78
C ASP A 560 20.02 18.35 -3.14
N ALA A 561 19.63 17.14 -2.68
CA ALA A 561 20.28 15.90 -3.08
C ALA A 561 20.15 15.67 -4.58
N HIS A 562 18.98 15.94 -5.16
CA HIS A 562 18.78 15.86 -6.61
C HIS A 562 19.61 16.88 -7.39
N THR A 563 19.75 18.11 -6.88
CA THR A 563 20.62 19.14 -7.47
C THR A 563 22.08 18.69 -7.47
N ALA A 564 22.56 18.13 -6.35
CA ALA A 564 23.91 17.59 -6.25
C ALA A 564 24.13 16.38 -7.18
N MET A 565 23.15 15.49 -7.29
CA MET A 565 23.20 14.33 -8.18
C MET A 565 23.32 14.75 -9.65
N ASN A 566 22.57 15.78 -10.07
CA ASN A 566 22.65 16.29 -11.45
C ASN A 566 24.00 16.95 -11.73
N GLN A 567 24.59 17.64 -10.74
CA GLN A 567 25.96 18.13 -10.87
C GLN A 567 26.97 16.99 -11.02
N ALA A 568 26.80 15.89 -10.28
CA ALA A 568 27.64 14.69 -10.43
C ALA A 568 27.51 14.10 -11.85
N LYS A 569 26.29 14.05 -12.40
CA LYS A 569 26.05 13.63 -13.81
C LYS A 569 26.76 14.55 -14.81
N ALA A 570 26.71 15.87 -14.60
CA ALA A 570 27.38 16.84 -15.47
C ALA A 570 28.92 16.80 -15.36
N SER A 571 29.46 16.40 -14.20
CA SER A 571 30.90 16.41 -13.92
C SER A 571 31.62 15.10 -14.33
N GLY A 572 31.00 14.27 -15.19
CA GLY A 572 31.62 13.06 -15.74
C GLY A 572 30.92 11.73 -15.43
N LYS A 573 29.76 11.74 -14.74
CA LYS A 573 29.01 10.54 -14.30
C LYS A 573 29.82 9.61 -13.38
N ALA A 574 29.19 8.56 -12.84
CA ALA A 574 29.86 7.57 -11.99
C ALA A 574 30.64 8.14 -10.77
N CYS A 575 30.20 9.29 -10.26
CA CYS A 575 30.80 9.99 -9.13
C CYS A 575 29.71 10.46 -8.14
N TYR A 576 30.12 11.07 -7.03
CA TYR A 576 29.20 11.68 -6.08
C TYR A 576 29.57 13.14 -5.83
N GLN A 577 28.57 13.96 -5.52
CA GLN A 577 28.75 15.36 -5.16
C GLN A 577 28.05 15.66 -3.85
N MET A 578 28.75 16.33 -2.94
CA MET A 578 28.13 16.88 -1.74
C MET A 578 27.48 18.22 -2.06
N PHE A 579 26.23 18.41 -1.62
CA PHE A 579 25.50 19.65 -1.83
C PHE A 579 26.20 20.81 -1.12
N MET A 580 26.45 21.87 -1.87
CA MET A 580 26.94 23.16 -1.38
C MET A 580 25.93 24.25 -1.75
N SER A 581 25.68 25.20 -0.85
CA SER A 581 24.64 26.23 -1.02
C SER A 581 24.79 27.05 -2.32
N GLY A 582 26.01 27.18 -2.87
CA GLY A 582 26.28 27.85 -4.16
C GLY A 582 25.83 27.08 -5.41
N MET A 583 25.53 25.79 -5.30
CA MET A 583 25.16 24.94 -6.44
C MET A 583 23.80 25.30 -7.05
N ARG A 584 22.85 25.78 -6.23
CA ARG A 584 21.55 26.25 -6.72
C ARG A 584 21.70 27.45 -7.67
N VAL A 585 22.65 28.34 -7.39
CA VAL A 585 22.92 29.52 -8.22
C VAL A 585 23.53 29.10 -9.55
N GLN A 586 24.54 28.21 -9.55
CA GLN A 586 25.19 27.75 -10.79
C GLN A 586 24.23 27.09 -11.78
N VAL A 587 23.30 26.25 -11.31
CA VAL A 587 22.30 25.60 -12.19
C VAL A 587 21.37 26.63 -12.82
N MET A 588 20.90 27.63 -12.04
CA MET A 588 20.06 28.71 -12.56
C MET A 588 20.83 29.65 -13.51
N THR A 589 22.08 30.00 -13.19
CA THR A 589 22.94 30.81 -14.05
C THR A 589 23.19 30.13 -15.38
N ARG A 590 23.41 28.81 -15.39
CA ARG A 590 23.61 28.01 -16.61
C ARG A 590 22.37 27.96 -17.49
N MET A 591 21.20 27.72 -16.91
CA MET A 591 19.94 27.73 -17.65
C MET A 591 19.65 29.11 -18.25
N GLN A 592 19.93 30.18 -17.50
CA GLN A 592 19.81 31.54 -18.01
C GLN A 592 20.79 31.82 -19.15
N LEU A 593 22.03 31.33 -19.05
CA LEU A 593 23.06 31.48 -20.08
C LEU A 593 22.66 30.77 -21.39
N GLU A 594 22.03 29.60 -21.33
CA GLU A 594 21.48 28.92 -22.52
C GLU A 594 20.38 29.77 -23.19
N ILE A 595 19.44 30.31 -22.40
CA ILE A 595 18.36 31.17 -22.92
C ILE A 595 18.95 32.43 -23.58
N ASP A 596 19.95 33.03 -22.95
CA ASP A 596 20.62 34.23 -23.44
C ASP A 596 21.40 33.93 -24.74
N LEU A 597 22.08 32.77 -24.85
CA LEU A 597 22.79 32.35 -26.06
C LEU A 597 21.87 32.17 -27.27
N ARG A 598 20.70 31.55 -27.09
CA ARG A 598 19.71 31.41 -28.19
C ARG A 598 19.28 32.78 -28.73
N ARG A 599 19.06 33.75 -27.82
CA ARG A 599 18.69 35.12 -28.19
C ARG A 599 19.85 35.87 -28.85
N ALA A 600 21.09 35.62 -28.42
CA ALA A 600 22.27 36.28 -28.95
C ALA A 600 22.50 36.02 -30.44
N ILE A 601 22.18 34.80 -30.90
CA ILE A 601 22.23 34.44 -32.33
C ILE A 601 21.22 35.28 -33.13
N ASP A 602 19.96 35.32 -32.69
CA ASP A 602 18.88 36.06 -33.37
C ASP A 602 19.11 37.59 -33.36
N ARG A 603 19.78 38.10 -32.32
CA ARG A 603 19.99 39.54 -32.10
C ARG A 603 21.35 40.05 -32.57
N GLN A 604 22.17 39.19 -33.19
CA GLN A 604 23.51 39.52 -33.68
C GLN A 604 24.41 40.15 -32.58
N GLU A 605 24.40 39.56 -31.38
CA GLU A 605 25.16 40.04 -30.21
C GLU A 605 26.64 39.56 -30.22
N PHE A 606 27.03 38.77 -31.21
CA PHE A 606 28.38 38.28 -31.40
C PHE A 606 29.23 39.24 -32.24
N GLN A 607 30.52 39.31 -31.94
CA GLN A 607 31.50 40.06 -32.72
C GLN A 607 32.81 39.26 -32.84
N LEU A 608 33.55 39.46 -33.93
CA LEU A 608 34.88 38.89 -34.10
C LEU A 608 35.96 39.89 -33.72
N HIS A 609 36.92 39.42 -32.93
CA HIS A 609 38.19 40.09 -32.72
C HIS A 609 39.28 39.37 -33.49
N TYR A 610 40.26 40.09 -34.00
CA TYR A 610 41.31 39.58 -34.86
C TYR A 610 42.66 39.75 -34.18
N GLN A 611 43.38 38.65 -33.97
CA GLN A 611 44.73 38.69 -33.42
C GLN A 611 45.75 38.42 -34.52
N PRO A 612 46.74 39.30 -34.75
CA PRO A 612 47.71 39.08 -35.82
C PRO A 612 48.68 37.95 -35.44
N PHE A 613 49.02 37.12 -36.42
CA PHE A 613 50.23 36.31 -36.40
C PHE A 613 51.23 36.84 -37.42
N VAL A 614 52.49 36.86 -37.03
CA VAL A 614 53.58 37.58 -37.68
C VAL A 614 54.60 36.58 -38.22
N ASP A 615 55.02 36.77 -39.45
CA ASP A 615 56.16 36.06 -40.05
C ASP A 615 57.44 36.48 -39.33
N LEU A 616 58.10 35.52 -38.69
CA LEU A 616 59.23 35.78 -37.81
C LEU A 616 60.50 36.13 -38.58
N GLU A 617 60.61 35.74 -39.85
CA GLU A 617 61.76 36.06 -40.72
C GLU A 617 61.68 37.51 -41.21
N THR A 618 60.52 37.91 -41.73
CA THR A 618 60.29 39.24 -42.31
C THR A 618 59.86 40.28 -41.28
N GLY A 619 59.32 39.83 -40.14
CA GLY A 619 58.73 40.67 -39.10
C GLY A 619 57.39 41.30 -39.50
N LYS A 620 56.73 40.81 -40.57
CA LYS A 620 55.48 41.38 -41.10
C LYS A 620 54.27 40.54 -40.72
N ILE A 621 53.09 41.16 -40.72
CA ILE A 621 51.82 40.46 -40.47
C ILE A 621 51.57 39.47 -41.63
N ALA A 622 51.44 38.18 -41.28
CA ALA A 622 51.10 37.12 -42.23
C ALA A 622 49.59 36.89 -42.31
N GLY A 623 48.88 37.13 -41.20
CA GLY A 623 47.43 36.96 -41.15
C GLY A 623 46.87 37.24 -39.76
N PHE A 624 45.60 36.88 -39.57
CA PHE A 624 44.89 37.05 -38.31
C PHE A 624 44.14 35.79 -37.89
N GLU A 625 44.09 35.53 -36.59
CA GLU A 625 43.14 34.59 -36.01
C GLU A 625 41.85 35.31 -35.61
N ALA A 626 40.72 34.82 -36.11
CA ALA A 626 39.39 35.31 -35.79
C ALA A 626 38.87 34.64 -34.51
N LEU A 627 38.69 35.46 -33.49
CA LEU A 627 38.34 35.04 -32.14
C LEU A 627 36.96 35.58 -31.76
N LEU A 628 36.02 34.66 -31.54
CA LEU A 628 34.64 34.99 -31.17
C LEU A 628 34.57 35.72 -29.83
N ARG A 629 33.74 36.76 -29.76
CA ARG A 629 33.41 37.53 -28.56
C ARG A 629 31.90 37.72 -28.46
N TRP A 630 31.37 37.72 -27.24
CA TRP A 630 29.95 37.98 -27.00
C TRP A 630 29.76 39.25 -26.19
N GLN A 631 29.03 40.21 -26.76
CA GLN A 631 28.64 41.45 -26.11
C GLN A 631 27.18 41.35 -25.64
N HIS A 632 27.00 40.89 -24.40
CA HIS A 632 25.67 40.73 -23.84
C HIS A 632 25.11 42.08 -23.35
N PRO A 633 23.86 42.46 -23.73
CA PRO A 633 23.29 43.77 -23.40
C PRO A 633 23.25 44.13 -21.91
N GLN A 634 23.15 43.13 -21.03
CA GLN A 634 23.06 43.32 -19.58
C GLN A 634 24.34 42.94 -18.82
N ARG A 635 25.11 41.98 -19.35
CA ARG A 635 26.31 41.44 -18.67
C ARG A 635 27.60 42.07 -19.19
N GLY A 636 27.51 42.87 -20.27
CA GLY A 636 28.68 43.36 -20.98
C GLY A 636 29.39 42.21 -21.69
N PHE A 637 30.72 42.26 -21.69
CA PHE A 637 31.55 41.27 -22.36
C PHE A 637 31.55 39.92 -21.63
N VAL A 638 31.07 38.88 -22.29
CA VAL A 638 31.07 37.50 -21.77
C VAL A 638 32.26 36.73 -22.34
N HIS A 639 33.08 36.15 -21.47
CA HIS A 639 34.32 35.49 -21.89
C HIS A 639 34.03 34.18 -22.64
N PRO A 640 34.75 33.84 -23.73
CA PRO A 640 34.54 32.59 -24.49
C PRO A 640 34.51 31.32 -23.64
N VAL A 641 35.39 31.23 -22.65
CA VAL A 641 35.45 30.10 -21.70
C VAL A 641 34.14 29.89 -20.91
N GLU A 642 33.31 30.94 -20.74
CA GLU A 642 32.03 30.83 -20.03
C GLU A 642 30.90 30.28 -20.92
N PHE A 643 30.86 30.68 -22.19
CA PHE A 643 29.70 30.40 -23.06
C PHE A 643 29.95 29.35 -24.15
N ILE A 644 31.19 29.15 -24.62
CA ILE A 644 31.51 28.13 -25.62
C ILE A 644 31.12 26.73 -25.13
N PRO A 645 31.45 26.29 -23.90
CA PRO A 645 31.05 24.96 -23.42
C PRO A 645 29.52 24.77 -23.41
N VAL A 646 28.77 25.82 -23.04
CA VAL A 646 27.30 25.78 -23.05
C VAL A 646 26.77 25.71 -24.48
N ALA A 647 27.37 26.45 -25.41
CA ALA A 647 27.01 26.40 -26.82
C ALA A 647 27.29 25.01 -27.44
N GLU A 648 28.38 24.35 -27.05
CA GLU A 648 28.72 22.99 -27.52
C GLU A 648 27.78 21.92 -26.96
N GLU A 649 27.42 22.00 -25.67
CA GLU A 649 26.49 21.06 -25.05
C GLU A 649 25.05 21.19 -25.55
N THR A 650 24.66 22.39 -25.99
CA THR A 650 23.32 22.69 -26.51
C THR A 650 23.25 22.70 -28.04
N ASP A 651 24.35 22.31 -28.70
CA ASP A 651 24.57 22.32 -30.14
C ASP A 651 24.38 23.71 -30.83
N LEU A 652 24.25 24.78 -30.04
CA LEU A 652 24.23 26.17 -30.52
C LEU A 652 25.57 26.63 -31.10
N ILE A 653 26.65 25.89 -30.83
CA ILE A 653 27.96 26.15 -31.44
C ILE A 653 27.94 25.97 -32.97
N ILE A 654 27.05 25.14 -33.50
CA ILE A 654 26.94 24.88 -34.94
C ILE A 654 26.49 26.15 -35.69
N PRO A 655 25.34 26.78 -35.37
CA PRO A 655 24.93 28.03 -36.01
C PRO A 655 25.88 29.20 -35.71
N ILE A 656 26.50 29.25 -34.51
CA ILE A 656 27.50 30.27 -34.19
C ILE A 656 28.74 30.11 -35.07
N GLY A 657 29.29 28.91 -35.17
CA GLY A 657 30.46 28.63 -36.01
C GLY A 657 30.20 28.94 -37.48
N ALA A 658 28.96 28.73 -37.94
CA ALA A 658 28.58 29.11 -39.29
C ALA A 658 28.71 30.61 -39.56
N TRP A 659 28.18 31.42 -38.64
CA TRP A 659 28.28 32.87 -38.67
C TRP A 659 29.74 33.36 -38.55
N VAL A 660 30.56 32.72 -37.72
CA VAL A 660 31.98 33.07 -37.56
C VAL A 660 32.74 32.94 -38.88
N ILE A 661 32.55 31.83 -39.61
CA ILE A 661 33.22 31.60 -40.90
C ILE A 661 32.80 32.66 -41.91
N GLU A 662 31.49 32.94 -42.01
CA GLU A 662 30.95 33.95 -42.92
C GLU A 662 31.53 35.34 -42.65
N GLU A 663 31.51 35.78 -41.39
CA GLU A 663 31.98 37.10 -40.98
C GLU A 663 33.50 37.25 -41.15
N ALA A 664 34.27 36.20 -40.85
CA ALA A 664 35.72 36.18 -41.07
C ALA A 664 36.06 36.31 -42.56
N CYS A 665 35.37 35.57 -43.43
CA CYS A 665 35.55 35.66 -44.89
C CYS A 665 35.16 37.04 -45.44
N ARG A 666 34.05 37.60 -44.93
CA ARG A 666 33.58 38.94 -45.29
C ARG A 666 34.60 40.01 -44.91
N GLN A 667 35.14 39.96 -43.70
CA GLN A 667 36.15 40.91 -43.24
C GLN A 667 37.47 40.76 -44.03
N LEU A 668 37.89 39.54 -44.34
CA LEU A 668 39.05 39.29 -45.18
C LEU A 668 38.88 39.91 -46.57
N LYS A 669 37.70 39.76 -47.19
CA LYS A 669 37.41 40.39 -48.49
C LYS A 669 37.52 41.91 -48.44
N ILE A 670 37.08 42.54 -47.33
CA ILE A 670 37.23 43.98 -47.11
C ILE A 670 38.71 44.36 -47.10
N TRP A 671 39.55 43.62 -46.36
CA TRP A 671 41.00 43.89 -46.32
C TRP A 671 41.68 43.67 -47.66
N GLN A 672 41.33 42.62 -48.42
CA GLN A 672 41.87 42.40 -49.77
C GLN A 672 41.55 43.55 -50.74
N ASN A 673 40.35 44.12 -50.63
CA ASN A 673 39.94 45.26 -51.47
C ASN A 673 40.63 46.57 -51.05
N GLN A 674 40.84 46.78 -49.75
CA GLN A 674 41.47 47.99 -49.19
C GLN A 674 42.99 48.00 -49.36
N PHE A 675 43.64 46.82 -49.32
CA PHE A 675 45.09 46.69 -49.41
C PHE A 675 45.54 45.74 -50.53
N PRO A 676 45.33 46.08 -51.82
CA PRO A 676 45.63 45.18 -52.95
C PRO A 676 47.12 44.84 -53.12
N SER A 677 48.00 45.68 -52.57
CA SER A 677 49.46 45.57 -52.68
C SER A 677 50.14 44.95 -51.46
N ASN A 678 49.38 44.63 -50.40
CA ASN A 678 49.90 43.94 -49.24
C ASN A 678 49.74 42.42 -49.42
N TYR A 679 50.67 41.69 -48.82
CA TYR A 679 50.83 40.24 -48.87
C TYR A 679 49.51 39.47 -48.75
N PRO A 680 49.45 38.21 -49.24
CA PRO A 680 48.27 37.37 -49.13
C PRO A 680 47.87 37.12 -47.67
N LEU A 681 47.04 37.99 -47.09
CA LEU A 681 46.58 37.88 -45.70
C LEU A 681 45.73 36.62 -45.54
N VAL A 682 46.07 35.80 -44.56
CA VAL A 682 45.30 34.61 -44.19
C VAL A 682 44.44 34.92 -42.96
N VAL A 683 43.21 34.41 -42.92
CA VAL A 683 42.39 34.43 -41.69
C VAL A 683 42.19 33.01 -41.18
N SER A 684 42.53 32.80 -39.92
CA SER A 684 42.33 31.57 -39.17
C SER A 684 40.99 31.56 -38.43
N VAL A 685 40.24 30.46 -38.50
CA VAL A 685 38.98 30.25 -37.77
C VAL A 685 39.01 28.90 -37.05
N ASN A 686 38.71 28.91 -35.76
CA ASN A 686 38.59 27.72 -34.93
C ASN A 686 37.31 26.93 -35.20
N LEU A 687 37.41 25.60 -35.27
CA LEU A 687 36.28 24.69 -35.41
C LEU A 687 36.02 23.88 -34.14
N SER A 688 34.75 23.79 -33.74
CA SER A 688 34.33 22.93 -32.63
C SER A 688 34.16 21.47 -33.08
N SER A 689 34.40 20.55 -32.13
CA SER A 689 34.17 19.10 -32.30
C SER A 689 32.76 18.76 -32.78
N LYS A 690 31.77 19.55 -32.36
CA LYS A 690 30.36 19.33 -32.71
C LYS A 690 30.06 19.57 -34.18
N GLN A 691 30.83 20.46 -34.84
CA GLN A 691 30.68 20.73 -36.27
C GLN A 691 31.16 19.55 -37.14
N PHE A 692 31.91 18.60 -36.57
CA PHE A 692 32.36 17.38 -37.25
C PHE A 692 31.27 16.29 -37.30
N VAL A 693 30.21 16.42 -36.49
CA VAL A 693 29.09 15.45 -36.46
C VAL A 693 28.22 15.54 -37.72
N GLN A 694 28.24 16.69 -38.42
CA GLN A 694 27.53 16.90 -39.70
C GLN A 694 28.51 17.31 -40.82
N PRO A 695 29.39 16.40 -41.29
CA PRO A 695 30.45 16.71 -42.26
C PRO A 695 29.93 17.32 -43.57
N ASP A 696 28.78 16.85 -44.05
CA ASP A 696 28.21 17.28 -45.32
C ASP A 696 27.69 18.72 -45.29
N ASP A 697 27.10 19.12 -44.18
CA ASP A 697 26.54 20.46 -44.02
C ASP A 697 27.66 21.48 -43.84
N LEU A 698 28.71 21.13 -43.08
CA LEU A 698 29.89 21.98 -42.89
C LEU A 698 30.60 22.28 -44.22
N VAL A 699 30.88 21.25 -45.02
CA VAL A 699 31.57 21.42 -46.32
C VAL A 699 30.75 22.28 -47.27
N LYS A 700 29.44 22.03 -47.37
CA LYS A 700 28.53 22.83 -48.22
C LYS A 700 28.48 24.28 -47.76
N GLN A 701 28.41 24.50 -46.46
CA GLN A 701 28.33 25.83 -45.89
C GLN A 701 29.61 26.64 -46.18
N ILE A 702 30.80 26.05 -46.00
CA ILE A 702 32.06 26.72 -46.34
C ILE A 702 32.16 26.99 -47.84
N GLU A 703 31.81 26.00 -48.68
CA GLU A 703 31.79 26.18 -50.14
C GLU A 703 30.88 27.35 -50.56
N GLN A 704 29.71 27.46 -49.92
CA GLN A 704 28.77 28.56 -50.16
C GLN A 704 29.33 29.90 -49.69
N THR A 705 29.93 29.97 -48.49
CA THR A 705 30.56 31.19 -47.98
C THR A 705 31.69 31.68 -48.88
N LEU A 706 32.55 30.78 -49.40
CA LEU A 706 33.62 31.15 -50.34
C LEU A 706 33.05 31.75 -51.63
N LYS A 707 31.95 31.17 -52.15
CA LYS A 707 31.25 31.68 -53.35
C LYS A 707 30.63 33.06 -53.10
N ASP A 708 29.97 33.24 -51.96
CA ASP A 708 29.23 34.47 -51.64
C ASP A 708 30.17 35.65 -51.33
N THR A 709 31.29 35.38 -50.66
CA THR A 709 32.29 36.41 -50.33
C THR A 709 33.32 36.63 -51.45
N GLY A 710 33.46 35.66 -52.36
CA GLY A 710 34.39 35.73 -53.49
C GLY A 710 35.86 35.75 -53.06
N ILE A 711 36.20 35.10 -51.94
CA ILE A 711 37.58 34.85 -51.53
C ILE A 711 38.04 33.49 -52.08
N ASP A 712 39.33 33.37 -52.39
CA ASP A 712 39.94 32.06 -52.66
C ASP A 712 40.12 31.31 -51.32
N GLY A 713 39.81 30.02 -51.30
CA GLY A 713 39.97 29.17 -50.11
C GLY A 713 41.39 29.20 -49.54
N HIS A 714 42.40 29.48 -50.36
CA HIS A 714 43.81 29.51 -49.92
C HIS A 714 44.07 30.54 -48.81
N TYR A 715 43.22 31.56 -48.67
CA TYR A 715 43.35 32.60 -47.66
C TYR A 715 42.53 32.33 -46.39
N LEU A 716 41.73 31.25 -46.36
CA LEU A 716 41.00 30.80 -45.18
C LEU A 716 41.72 29.59 -44.57
N LYS A 717 42.15 29.74 -43.32
CA LYS A 717 42.75 28.68 -42.51
C LYS A 717 41.74 28.19 -41.48
N LEU A 718 41.51 26.89 -41.41
CA LEU A 718 40.64 26.28 -40.39
C LEU A 718 41.50 25.58 -39.35
N GLU A 719 41.24 25.88 -38.08
CA GLU A 719 42.01 25.38 -36.95
C GLU A 719 41.20 24.32 -36.18
N ILE A 720 41.85 23.20 -35.88
CA ILE A 720 41.25 22.05 -35.20
C ILE A 720 42.14 21.62 -34.05
N THR A 721 41.57 21.42 -32.86
CA THR A 721 42.40 21.00 -31.72
C THR A 721 42.87 19.55 -31.89
N GLU A 722 44.04 19.24 -31.33
CA GLU A 722 44.64 17.91 -31.34
C GLU A 722 43.66 16.81 -30.84
N SER A 723 42.92 17.09 -29.77
CA SER A 723 41.98 16.14 -29.17
C SER A 723 40.82 15.79 -30.11
N ILE A 724 40.34 16.76 -30.91
CA ILE A 724 39.28 16.55 -31.90
C ILE A 724 39.80 15.66 -33.02
N ALA A 725 41.00 15.96 -33.52
CA ALA A 725 41.62 15.20 -34.60
C ALA A 725 41.77 13.71 -34.26
N MET A 726 41.98 13.38 -32.98
CA MET A 726 42.27 12.02 -32.49
C MET A 726 41.03 11.21 -32.05
N THR A 727 39.82 11.79 -32.02
CA THR A 727 38.62 11.09 -31.49
C THR A 727 38.07 10.04 -32.46
N ASP A 728 37.92 10.37 -33.76
CA ASP A 728 37.55 9.44 -34.84
C ASP A 728 38.41 9.73 -36.08
N VAL A 729 39.59 9.12 -36.10
CA VAL A 729 40.68 9.49 -37.01
C VAL A 729 40.30 9.30 -38.48
N GLU A 730 39.66 8.20 -38.86
CA GLU A 730 39.34 7.92 -40.27
C GLU A 730 38.25 8.86 -40.80
N THR A 731 37.21 9.13 -40.00
CA THR A 731 36.15 10.09 -40.34
C THR A 731 36.70 11.51 -40.45
N THR A 732 37.58 11.90 -39.53
CA THR A 732 38.27 13.21 -39.56
C THR A 732 39.13 13.35 -40.81
N ILE A 733 39.96 12.36 -41.15
CA ILE A 733 40.80 12.40 -42.36
C ILE A 733 39.93 12.58 -43.61
N ALA A 734 38.83 11.83 -43.73
CA ALA A 734 37.92 11.95 -44.87
C ALA A 734 37.31 13.35 -45.00
N LEU A 735 36.93 13.98 -43.88
CA LEU A 735 36.43 15.36 -43.87
C LEU A 735 37.52 16.37 -44.22
N LEU A 736 38.71 16.27 -43.63
CA LEU A 736 39.82 17.19 -43.91
C LEU A 736 40.25 17.16 -45.39
N LEU A 737 40.25 15.98 -46.02
CA LEU A 737 40.52 15.86 -47.47
C LEU A 737 39.45 16.58 -48.32
N ARG A 738 38.18 16.53 -47.90
CA ARG A 738 37.10 17.26 -48.57
C ARG A 738 37.24 18.77 -48.40
N LEU A 739 37.64 19.23 -47.21
CA LEU A 739 37.91 20.64 -46.96
C LEU A 739 39.12 21.12 -47.77
N LYS A 740 40.17 20.30 -47.88
CA LYS A 740 41.31 20.58 -48.77
C LYS A 740 40.94 20.72 -50.24
N ALA A 741 39.94 19.97 -50.71
CA ALA A 741 39.46 20.10 -52.09
C ALA A 741 38.84 21.49 -52.39
N LEU A 742 38.48 22.27 -51.36
CA LEU A 742 38.05 23.67 -51.48
C LEU A 742 39.23 24.67 -51.49
N ASN A 743 40.47 24.19 -51.64
CA ASN A 743 41.70 24.97 -51.61
C ASN A 743 42.03 25.63 -50.25
N LEU A 744 41.46 25.12 -49.14
CA LEU A 744 41.63 25.68 -47.80
C LEU A 744 43.00 25.35 -47.17
N GLN A 745 43.43 26.20 -46.23
CA GLN A 745 44.50 25.84 -45.29
C GLN A 745 43.92 25.17 -44.04
N LEU A 746 44.63 24.19 -43.48
CA LEU A 746 44.22 23.44 -42.29
C LEU A 746 45.35 23.46 -41.26
N SER A 747 45.00 23.74 -40.01
CA SER A 747 45.96 23.83 -38.89
C SER A 747 45.55 22.93 -37.74
N ILE A 748 46.52 22.32 -37.09
CA ILE A 748 46.33 21.64 -35.81
C ILE A 748 46.65 22.62 -34.69
N ASP A 749 45.70 22.82 -33.80
CA ASP A 749 45.78 23.73 -32.66
C ASP A 749 46.01 22.97 -31.34
N ASP A 750 46.47 23.68 -30.30
CA ASP A 750 46.80 23.18 -28.96
C ASP A 750 47.80 21.99 -28.94
N PHE A 751 48.70 21.92 -29.93
CA PHE A 751 49.55 20.74 -30.13
C PHE A 751 50.53 20.51 -28.96
N GLY A 752 50.53 19.29 -28.42
CA GLY A 752 51.40 18.86 -27.32
C GLY A 752 50.72 18.82 -25.95
N THR A 753 49.46 19.26 -25.86
CA THR A 753 48.66 19.20 -24.62
C THR A 753 47.86 17.89 -24.48
N GLY A 754 47.77 17.09 -25.55
CA GLY A 754 47.07 15.81 -25.62
C GLY A 754 47.95 14.57 -25.81
N TYR A 755 47.32 13.39 -25.95
CA TYR A 755 48.01 12.14 -26.29
C TYR A 755 48.19 12.02 -27.82
N SER A 756 49.18 12.72 -28.36
CA SER A 756 49.54 12.59 -29.78
C SER A 756 50.04 11.19 -30.09
N SER A 757 49.27 10.41 -30.84
CA SER A 757 49.81 9.24 -31.53
C SER A 757 50.47 9.73 -32.82
N LEU A 758 51.79 9.96 -32.77
CA LEU A 758 52.66 10.28 -33.92
C LEU A 758 52.36 9.42 -35.17
N SER A 759 51.83 8.21 -34.96
CA SER A 759 51.37 7.30 -36.01
C SER A 759 50.28 7.85 -36.93
N TYR A 760 49.51 8.86 -36.53
CA TYR A 760 48.41 9.41 -37.35
C TYR A 760 48.67 10.82 -37.85
N LEU A 761 49.58 11.57 -37.20
CA LEU A 761 49.87 12.95 -37.56
C LEU A 761 50.31 13.10 -39.03
N HIS A 762 51.17 12.21 -39.51
CA HIS A 762 51.63 12.19 -40.91
C HIS A 762 50.53 11.87 -41.94
N ARG A 763 49.35 11.41 -41.51
CA ARG A 763 48.21 11.10 -42.38
C ARG A 763 47.22 12.25 -42.49
N PHE A 764 47.28 13.24 -41.60
CA PHE A 764 46.39 14.40 -41.67
C PHE A 764 46.86 15.36 -42.76
N PRO A 765 45.96 15.82 -43.65
CA PRO A 765 46.32 16.75 -44.71
C PRO A 765 46.37 18.19 -44.19
N THR A 766 47.18 18.46 -43.16
CA THR A 766 47.31 19.75 -42.48
C THR A 766 48.58 20.49 -42.92
N ASP A 767 48.53 21.83 -42.96
CA ASP A 767 49.65 22.68 -43.41
C ASP A 767 50.42 23.31 -42.26
N THR A 768 49.79 23.41 -41.09
CA THR A 768 50.32 24.20 -39.98
C THR A 768 50.10 23.48 -38.65
N ILE A 769 51.07 23.59 -37.75
CA ILE A 769 50.96 23.17 -36.35
C ILE A 769 51.12 24.42 -35.47
N LYS A 770 50.16 24.65 -34.57
CA LYS A 770 50.24 25.70 -33.56
C LYS A 770 50.79 25.12 -32.26
N VAL A 771 51.89 25.67 -31.77
CA VAL A 771 52.49 25.31 -30.48
C VAL A 771 51.74 26.03 -29.38
N ASP A 772 51.11 25.28 -28.48
CA ASP A 772 50.33 25.85 -27.39
C ASP A 772 51.15 26.82 -26.53
N ARG A 773 50.50 27.91 -26.11
CA ARG A 773 51.08 28.97 -25.29
C ARG A 773 51.73 28.47 -24.01
N SER A 774 51.28 27.35 -23.45
CA SER A 774 51.83 26.84 -22.19
C SER A 774 53.30 26.45 -22.35
N PHE A 775 53.72 25.98 -23.52
CA PHE A 775 55.13 25.67 -23.79
C PHE A 775 55.95 26.94 -24.06
N VAL A 776 55.39 27.88 -24.84
CA VAL A 776 56.08 29.14 -25.21
C VAL A 776 56.28 30.06 -24.01
N SER A 777 55.27 30.16 -23.13
CA SER A 777 55.35 30.94 -21.89
C SER A 777 56.47 30.46 -20.95
N ARG A 778 56.81 29.17 -20.99
CA ARG A 778 57.85 28.55 -20.14
C ARG A 778 59.25 28.53 -20.78
N MET A 779 59.45 29.12 -21.97
CA MET A 779 60.76 29.27 -22.62
C MET A 779 61.73 30.27 -21.93
N GLY A 780 61.39 30.76 -20.72
CA GLY A 780 62.19 31.71 -19.95
C GLY A 780 63.47 31.13 -19.34
N LEU A 781 64.04 31.85 -18.36
CA LEU A 781 65.41 31.70 -17.84
C LEU A 781 65.80 30.31 -17.28
N GLU A 782 64.85 29.40 -17.03
CA GLU A 782 65.09 28.06 -16.46
C GLU A 782 65.11 26.90 -17.49
N GLY A 783 64.79 27.15 -18.77
CA GLY A 783 65.21 26.31 -19.91
C GLY A 783 64.55 24.94 -20.16
N GLU A 784 63.65 24.42 -19.32
CA GLU A 784 63.08 23.07 -19.50
C GLU A 784 62.19 22.90 -20.74
N ASP A 785 61.30 23.86 -21.06
CA ASP A 785 60.34 23.72 -22.17
C ASP A 785 60.87 24.14 -23.55
N VAL A 786 62.04 24.77 -23.63
CA VAL A 786 62.68 25.12 -24.92
C VAL A 786 62.95 23.86 -25.75
N HIS A 787 63.27 22.74 -25.09
CA HIS A 787 63.48 21.45 -25.73
C HIS A 787 62.20 20.87 -26.35
N ILE A 788 61.04 21.07 -25.71
CA ILE A 788 59.75 20.62 -26.23
C ILE A 788 59.36 21.44 -27.46
N VAL A 789 59.45 22.77 -27.38
CA VAL A 789 59.17 23.66 -28.52
C VAL A 789 60.09 23.34 -29.70
N LYS A 790 61.39 23.15 -29.47
CA LYS A 790 62.34 22.72 -30.51
C LYS A 790 61.95 21.37 -31.14
N THR A 791 61.48 20.42 -30.34
CA THR A 791 61.07 19.10 -30.84
C THR A 791 59.83 19.20 -31.72
N ILE A 792 58.85 20.03 -31.33
CA ILE A 792 57.64 20.27 -32.13
C ILE A 792 58.01 20.95 -33.45
N ILE A 793 58.89 21.95 -33.42
CA ILE A 793 59.38 22.63 -34.64
C ILE A 793 60.05 21.62 -35.59
N MET A 794 60.98 20.82 -35.07
CA MET A 794 61.64 19.78 -35.86
C MET A 794 60.65 18.75 -36.43
N LEU A 795 59.61 18.41 -35.69
CA LEU A 795 58.56 17.49 -36.15
C LEU A 795 57.76 18.08 -37.31
N GLY A 796 57.30 19.33 -37.20
CA GLY A 796 56.55 19.99 -38.27
C GLY A 796 57.38 20.10 -39.56
N HIS A 797 58.64 20.51 -39.45
CA HIS A 797 59.54 20.57 -40.61
C HIS A 797 59.75 19.19 -41.27
N ASN A 798 59.83 18.12 -40.50
CA ASN A 798 59.95 16.76 -41.05
C ASN A 798 58.66 16.24 -41.72
N LEU A 799 57.52 16.90 -41.47
CA LEU A 799 56.22 16.60 -42.07
C LEU A 799 55.81 17.63 -43.12
N ASP A 800 56.74 18.50 -43.54
CA ASP A 800 56.49 19.60 -44.48
C ASP A 800 55.37 20.56 -44.03
N MET A 801 55.25 20.79 -42.71
CA MET A 801 54.28 21.70 -42.10
C MET A 801 54.95 22.93 -41.50
N TYR A 802 54.30 24.09 -41.61
CA TYR A 802 54.71 25.34 -40.98
C TYR A 802 54.36 25.35 -39.48
N ILE A 803 55.10 26.13 -38.69
CA ILE A 803 54.87 26.26 -37.26
C ILE A 803 54.40 27.67 -36.91
N VAL A 804 53.38 27.75 -36.05
CA VAL A 804 52.95 28.98 -35.38
C VAL A 804 53.17 28.83 -33.89
N ALA A 805 54.00 29.67 -33.29
CA ALA A 805 54.19 29.69 -31.84
C ALA A 805 53.22 30.66 -31.18
N GLU A 806 52.33 30.15 -30.31
CA GLU A 806 51.35 30.97 -29.61
C GLU A 806 51.86 31.52 -28.27
N GLY A 807 51.26 32.61 -27.79
CA GLY A 807 51.58 33.17 -26.48
C GLY A 807 52.96 33.84 -26.40
N VAL A 808 53.47 34.39 -27.52
CA VAL A 808 54.68 35.22 -27.50
C VAL A 808 54.38 36.53 -26.76
N GLU A 809 55.01 36.73 -25.61
CA GLU A 809 54.79 37.90 -24.75
C GLU A 809 56.05 38.76 -24.55
N THR A 810 57.24 38.19 -24.81
CA THR A 810 58.52 38.86 -24.54
C THR A 810 59.46 38.84 -25.75
N ALA A 811 60.34 39.85 -25.84
CA ALA A 811 61.37 39.91 -26.87
C ALA A 811 62.37 38.73 -26.79
N HIS A 812 62.53 38.12 -25.60
CA HIS A 812 63.38 36.96 -25.41
C HIS A 812 62.80 35.71 -26.10
N GLN A 813 61.51 35.42 -25.88
CA GLN A 813 60.81 34.32 -26.56
C GLN A 813 60.86 34.49 -28.08
N LEU A 814 60.63 35.72 -28.58
CA LEU A 814 60.75 36.04 -30.00
C LEU A 814 62.13 35.70 -30.56
N ALA A 815 63.21 36.12 -29.87
CA ALA A 815 64.58 35.85 -30.31
C ALA A 815 64.91 34.35 -30.32
N GLN A 816 64.41 33.59 -29.33
CA GLN A 816 64.58 32.14 -29.28
C GLN A 816 63.83 31.44 -30.41
N LEU A 817 62.57 31.79 -30.66
CA LEU A 817 61.77 31.21 -31.75
C LEU A 817 62.40 31.48 -33.13
N ARG A 818 62.93 32.69 -33.35
CA ARG A 818 63.72 33.03 -34.55
C ARG A 818 64.97 32.15 -34.68
N SER A 819 65.69 31.91 -33.57
CA SER A 819 66.88 31.05 -33.58
C SER A 819 66.57 29.58 -33.87
N LEU A 820 65.35 29.15 -33.55
CA LEU A 820 64.83 27.80 -33.85
C LEU A 820 64.23 27.70 -35.25
N GLN A 821 64.26 28.78 -36.04
CA GLN A 821 63.69 28.84 -37.39
C GLN A 821 62.18 28.58 -37.43
N CYS A 822 61.45 28.97 -36.38
CA CYS A 822 59.98 28.98 -36.40
C CYS A 822 59.48 30.03 -37.40
N GLU A 823 58.48 29.69 -38.23
CA GLU A 823 58.00 30.57 -39.31
C GLU A 823 57.10 31.69 -38.80
N TYR A 824 56.16 31.38 -37.90
CA TYR A 824 55.16 32.34 -37.43
C TYR A 824 55.12 32.45 -35.90
N GLY A 825 54.85 33.66 -35.42
CA GLY A 825 54.62 33.94 -34.00
C GLY A 825 53.31 34.69 -33.77
N GLN A 826 52.60 34.32 -32.71
CA GLN A 826 51.36 34.96 -32.28
C GLN A 826 51.38 35.21 -30.78
N GLY A 827 50.90 36.37 -30.34
CA GLY A 827 50.84 36.68 -28.91
C GLY A 827 50.76 38.17 -28.61
N TYR A 828 50.66 38.49 -27.32
CA TYR A 828 50.46 39.87 -26.86
C TYR A 828 51.67 40.78 -27.06
N PHE A 829 52.84 40.21 -27.34
CA PHE A 829 54.01 40.99 -27.77
C PHE A 829 53.73 41.77 -29.07
N PHE A 830 52.98 41.18 -30.00
CA PHE A 830 52.63 41.81 -31.28
C PHE A 830 51.38 42.69 -31.12
N ALA A 831 50.26 42.06 -30.78
CA ALA A 831 49.01 42.74 -30.43
C ALA A 831 48.09 41.78 -29.66
N LYS A 832 47.23 42.36 -28.81
CA LYS A 832 46.06 41.65 -28.27
C LYS A 832 45.01 41.46 -29.37
N PRO A 833 44.02 40.56 -29.21
CA PRO A 833 42.88 40.48 -30.13
C PRO A 833 42.20 41.84 -30.26
N LEU A 834 42.04 42.32 -31.50
CA LEU A 834 41.54 43.67 -31.82
C LEU A 834 40.16 43.61 -32.49
N PRO A 835 39.26 44.58 -32.26
CA PRO A 835 38.06 44.73 -33.09
C PRO A 835 38.45 45.04 -34.55
N PRO A 836 37.54 44.82 -35.52
CA PRO A 836 37.82 44.96 -36.95
C PRO A 836 38.47 46.30 -37.34
N ASP A 837 37.99 47.41 -36.79
CA ASP A 837 38.50 48.76 -37.10
C ASP A 837 39.95 48.95 -36.62
N ALA A 838 40.27 48.44 -35.43
CA ALA A 838 41.62 48.53 -34.87
C ALA A 838 42.61 47.58 -35.58
N ALA A 839 42.14 46.40 -36.00
CA ALA A 839 42.93 45.50 -36.85
C ALA A 839 43.22 46.13 -38.22
N THR A 840 42.25 46.86 -38.79
CA THR A 840 42.43 47.62 -40.03
C THR A 840 43.46 48.73 -39.86
N ALA A 841 43.39 49.51 -38.77
CA ALA A 841 44.40 50.53 -38.47
C ALA A 841 45.81 49.93 -38.25
N LEU A 842 45.90 48.72 -37.69
CA LEU A 842 47.17 48.02 -37.55
C LEU A 842 47.76 47.66 -38.92
N LEU A 843 46.94 47.18 -39.85
CA LEU A 843 47.36 46.92 -41.24
C LEU A 843 47.83 48.18 -41.96
N GLU A 844 47.15 49.32 -41.76
CA GLU A 844 47.54 50.62 -42.34
C GLU A 844 48.90 51.09 -41.83
N SER A 845 49.19 50.87 -40.54
CA SER A 845 50.45 51.28 -39.93
C SER A 845 51.66 50.45 -40.38
N ALA A 846 51.42 49.29 -41.01
CA ALA A 846 52.42 48.35 -41.53
C ALA A 846 53.61 48.11 -40.57
N PRO A 847 53.35 47.67 -39.33
CA PRO A 847 54.39 47.47 -38.33
C PRO A 847 55.35 46.34 -38.75
N GLN A 848 56.60 46.47 -38.32
CA GLN A 848 57.64 45.46 -38.49
C GLN A 848 58.32 45.20 -37.13
N TRP A 849 58.32 43.93 -36.69
CA TRP A 849 58.84 43.49 -35.38
C TRP A 849 60.22 42.84 -35.44
#